data_AF-A0A0B7A5U7-F1
#
_entry.id   AF-A0A0B7A5U7-F1
#
_cell.length_a   1.000
_cell.length_b   1.000
_cell.length_c   1.000
_cell.angle_alpha   90.00
_cell.angle_beta   90.00
_cell.angle_gamma   90.00
#
_symmetry.space_group_name_H-M   'P 1'
#
loop_
_entity.id
_entity.type
_entity.pdbx_description
1 polymer ?
#
loop_
_entity_poly.entity_id
_entity_poly.type
_entity_poly.pdbx_seq_one_letter_code
_entity_poly.pdbx_strand_id
1 'polypeptide(L)'
;FGHGTIITTHDKLGHYLSLMTRQNPIESQFINSLTDNLNAEISLGTVTNIEEAVKWLSYTYLYVRMSKNPLVYGIPSGFREDDPFLENHRRDHVINAARRLDKAKMIRFEEHTGYMFSTDLGRIASNFYIKYDTVEVINEMLKAAMTEGDILNLVSNAQEFHQIKVREDEMDELERLTSDGCELVVAGGKENTHGKVNILIQSYVSRTSVDSFSLVSDMAYVAQNATRIIRALFEIALKNGNPLLAARLLEMCKMVDKRLWTFENPMRQFSILPHEILTKLEAKKLLPERLREMDSKEIGLMVQHVKMGPVIKKCVHQIPYLILEASIQPITRTVLRVRLEIKPDFKWDDKIHGSTAEPFWIWVEDPDNNHIYHSEYFMLHKKQVLSEEPQNLVFTIPIFEPLPSQYYIKAVSDRWIGSDVTHAVSFQHLILPERHPPHTDLLTLQPLPLAALKDARFESLYTFSHFNPIQTQIFHTLYHNDCNVLLGAPTGSGKTVAAELAIFRVFKEYPKHKAVYIAPLKALVRERMDDWKIRIEQKLGKKVVELTGDVTPDMRAVANADLIVTTPEKWDGISRSWQTRNYVKTVALLVIDEIHLLGDDRGPVLEVIVSRTNFISSHTEKRVRVVGLSTALANARDLADWLGIREMGLFNFRPSVRPVPLEVHVKGFPGQHYCPRMATMNKPTFQAIKTHSPHKPVLV
;
A
#
# COMPACT_ATOMS: atom_id res chain seq x y z
N PHE A 1 47.65 -18.88 -41.27
CA PHE A 1 46.49 -18.50 -42.10
C PHE A 1 45.29 -19.27 -41.59
N GLY A 2 44.18 -18.58 -41.29
CA GLY A 2 42.90 -19.23 -40.96
C GLY A 2 42.05 -19.32 -42.22
N HIS A 3 41.40 -20.45 -42.47
CA HIS A 3 40.45 -20.63 -43.57
C HIS A 3 39.05 -20.81 -42.98
N GLY A 4 38.13 -19.91 -43.33
CA GLY A 4 36.73 -19.97 -42.93
C GLY A 4 35.83 -20.11 -44.15
N THR A 5 34.97 -21.14 -44.16
CA THR A 5 34.07 -21.45 -45.27
C THR A 5 32.63 -21.23 -44.84
N ILE A 6 31.90 -20.36 -45.56
CA ILE A 6 30.46 -20.13 -45.36
C ILE A 6 29.71 -20.85 -46.48
N ILE A 7 28.79 -21.75 -46.10
CA ILE A 7 27.90 -22.44 -47.04
C ILE A 7 26.52 -21.80 -46.92
N THR A 8 26.01 -21.26 -48.03
CA THR A 8 24.73 -20.51 -48.08
C THR A 8 24.06 -20.70 -49.43
N THR A 9 22.78 -20.36 -49.53
CA THR A 9 22.06 -20.23 -50.80
C THR A 9 22.62 -19.09 -51.66
N HIS A 10 22.53 -19.21 -52.98
CA HIS A 10 23.19 -18.27 -53.92
C HIS A 10 22.65 -16.83 -53.83
N ASP A 11 21.35 -16.67 -53.56
CA ASP A 11 20.69 -15.38 -53.31
C ASP A 11 21.27 -14.63 -52.10
N LYS A 12 21.74 -15.37 -51.08
CA LYS A 12 22.35 -14.81 -49.87
C LYS A 12 23.87 -14.64 -49.98
N LEU A 13 24.50 -15.14 -51.06
CA LEU A 13 25.94 -15.01 -51.27
C LEU A 13 26.37 -13.53 -51.29
N GLY A 14 25.61 -12.66 -51.98
CA GLY A 14 25.88 -11.23 -52.00
C GLY A 14 25.79 -10.57 -50.62
N HIS A 15 24.84 -11.00 -49.79
CA HIS A 15 24.70 -10.53 -48.41
C HIS A 15 25.93 -10.92 -47.56
N TYR A 16 26.32 -12.19 -47.54
CA TYR A 16 27.47 -12.65 -46.74
C TYR A 16 28.80 -12.13 -47.27
N LEU A 17 28.98 -12.04 -48.60
CA LEU A 17 30.14 -11.37 -49.18
C LEU A 17 30.19 -9.91 -48.75
N SER A 18 29.06 -9.18 -48.80
CA SER A 18 29.00 -7.79 -48.34
C SER A 18 29.28 -7.67 -46.84
N LEU A 19 28.81 -8.61 -46.01
CA LEU A 19 29.06 -8.62 -44.56
C LEU A 19 30.55 -8.81 -44.25
N MET A 20 31.26 -9.58 -45.08
CA MET A 20 32.69 -9.88 -44.93
C MET A 20 33.60 -8.83 -45.60
N THR A 21 33.13 -8.16 -46.65
CA THR A 21 33.94 -7.25 -47.49
C THR A 21 33.60 -5.77 -47.32
N ARG A 22 32.37 -5.42 -46.92
CA ARG A 22 31.93 -4.06 -46.62
C ARG A 22 31.74 -3.89 -45.12
N GLN A 23 32.21 -2.76 -44.59
CA GLN A 23 31.79 -2.30 -43.27
C GLN A 23 30.34 -1.82 -43.39
N ASN A 24 29.35 -2.72 -43.28
CA ASN A 24 27.96 -2.31 -43.20
C ASN A 24 27.81 -1.38 -41.98
N PRO A 25 27.35 -0.12 -42.17
CA PRO A 25 27.18 0.78 -41.05
C PRO A 25 26.12 0.20 -40.12
N ILE A 26 26.46 0.08 -38.84
CA ILE A 26 25.50 -0.32 -37.81
C ILE A 26 24.51 0.84 -37.66
N GLU A 27 23.22 0.56 -37.89
CA GLU A 27 22.13 1.53 -37.75
C GLU A 27 21.25 1.20 -36.55
N SER A 28 20.60 2.22 -35.99
CA SER A 28 19.76 2.09 -34.80
C SER A 28 18.35 1.64 -35.17
N GLN A 29 17.85 0.60 -34.49
CA GLN A 29 16.45 0.15 -34.56
C GLN A 29 15.59 0.70 -33.41
N PHE A 30 16.14 1.59 -32.58
CA PHE A 30 15.50 2.07 -31.35
C PHE A 30 14.16 2.77 -31.58
N ILE A 31 13.95 3.37 -32.76
CA ILE A 31 12.70 4.07 -33.09
C ILE A 31 11.48 3.14 -33.02
N ASN A 32 11.65 1.86 -33.38
CA ASN A 32 10.59 0.85 -33.36
C ASN A 32 10.17 0.47 -31.92
N SER A 33 11.06 0.65 -30.95
CA SER A 33 10.84 0.32 -29.54
C SER A 33 10.82 1.56 -28.65
N LEU A 34 10.73 2.75 -29.23
CA LEU A 34 10.79 4.02 -28.49
C LEU A 34 9.68 4.09 -27.44
N THR A 35 8.47 3.67 -27.80
CA THR A 35 7.29 3.71 -26.94
C THR A 35 7.49 2.86 -25.67
N ASP A 36 7.98 1.63 -25.81
CA ASP A 36 8.25 0.73 -24.68
C ASP A 36 9.35 1.24 -23.76
N ASN A 37 10.46 1.70 -24.36
CA ASN A 37 11.60 2.21 -23.60
C ASN A 37 11.25 3.54 -22.89
N LEU A 38 10.48 4.42 -23.54
CA LEU A 38 9.99 5.64 -22.91
C LEU A 38 9.07 5.32 -21.72
N ASN A 39 8.16 4.35 -21.86
CA ASN A 39 7.32 3.90 -20.74
C ASN A 39 8.15 3.36 -19.57
N ALA A 40 9.25 2.64 -19.85
CA ALA A 40 10.13 2.13 -18.82
C ALA A 40 10.80 3.26 -18.02
N GLU A 41 11.34 4.26 -18.70
CA GLU A 41 11.96 5.43 -18.04
C GLU A 41 10.93 6.27 -17.25
N ILE A 42 9.71 6.42 -17.77
CA ILE A 42 8.62 7.09 -17.05
C ILE A 42 8.22 6.28 -15.80
N SER A 43 8.18 4.94 -15.90
CA SER A 43 7.85 4.05 -14.79
C SER A 43 8.93 4.02 -13.70
N LEU A 44 10.20 4.13 -14.09
CA LEU A 44 11.33 4.29 -13.17
C LEU A 44 11.39 5.69 -12.54
N GLY A 45 10.74 6.69 -13.15
CA GLY A 45 10.78 8.09 -12.72
C GLY A 45 12.06 8.83 -13.13
N THR A 46 12.90 8.23 -13.97
CA THR A 46 14.07 8.89 -14.58
C THR A 46 13.63 10.01 -15.53
N VAL A 47 12.52 9.80 -16.26
CA VAL A 47 11.87 10.77 -17.13
C VAL A 47 10.49 11.14 -16.57
N THR A 48 10.26 12.42 -16.31
CA THR A 48 8.99 12.94 -15.76
C THR A 48 8.31 13.98 -16.64
N ASN A 49 9.02 14.52 -17.63
CA ASN A 49 8.51 15.52 -18.56
C ASN A 49 9.21 15.42 -19.93
N ILE A 50 8.68 16.13 -20.92
CA ILE A 50 9.19 16.10 -22.30
C ILE A 50 10.66 16.55 -22.39
N GLU A 51 11.09 17.55 -21.62
CA GLU A 51 12.47 18.03 -21.66
C GLU A 51 13.46 16.96 -21.18
N GLU A 52 13.13 16.27 -20.09
CA GLU A 52 13.90 15.12 -19.60
C GLU A 52 13.93 13.98 -20.62
N ALA A 53 12.82 13.71 -21.30
CA ALA A 53 12.75 12.67 -22.33
C ALA A 53 13.58 13.01 -23.57
N VAL A 54 13.56 14.26 -24.02
CA VAL A 54 14.38 14.75 -25.14
C VAL A 54 15.86 14.67 -24.80
N LYS A 55 16.23 15.00 -23.56
CA LYS A 55 17.58 14.83 -23.03
C LYS A 55 17.96 13.36 -22.94
N TRP A 56 17.07 12.49 -22.46
CA TRP A 56 17.29 11.04 -22.42
C TRP A 56 17.59 10.48 -23.81
N LEU A 57 16.83 10.87 -24.83
CA LEU A 57 17.08 10.47 -26.21
C LEU A 57 18.45 10.91 -26.73
N SER A 58 19.02 12.00 -26.23
CA SER A 58 20.37 12.45 -26.62
C SER A 58 21.48 11.50 -26.18
N TYR A 59 21.24 10.64 -25.18
CA TYR A 59 22.20 9.62 -24.74
C TYR A 59 22.15 8.34 -25.58
N THR A 60 21.20 8.23 -26.51
CA THR A 60 20.98 7.00 -27.27
C THR A 60 21.84 6.89 -28.53
N TYR A 61 22.08 5.65 -28.97
CA TYR A 61 22.72 5.40 -30.26
C TYR A 61 21.89 5.94 -31.44
N LEU A 62 20.56 6.01 -31.30
CA LEU A 62 19.66 6.61 -32.28
C LEU A 62 20.05 8.07 -32.57
N TYR A 63 20.26 8.88 -31.53
CA TYR A 63 20.67 10.28 -31.71
C TYR A 63 21.99 10.42 -32.46
N VAL A 64 22.99 9.59 -32.10
CA VAL A 64 24.30 9.59 -32.76
C VAL A 64 24.15 9.24 -34.25
N ARG A 65 23.31 8.26 -34.59
CA ARG A 65 23.09 7.85 -35.97
C ARG A 65 22.25 8.82 -36.78
N MET A 66 21.18 9.39 -36.21
CA MET A 66 20.40 10.47 -36.85
C MET A 66 21.29 11.67 -37.19
N SER A 67 22.25 11.97 -36.32
CA SER A 67 23.23 13.03 -36.56
C SER A 67 24.25 12.66 -37.66
N LYS A 68 24.70 11.41 -37.73
CA LYS A 68 25.71 11.02 -38.73
C LYS A 68 25.12 10.70 -40.11
N ASN A 69 23.90 10.20 -40.16
CA ASN A 69 23.25 9.74 -41.38
C ASN A 69 21.73 10.07 -41.38
N PRO A 70 21.36 11.36 -41.45
CA PRO A 70 19.97 11.82 -41.27
C PRO A 70 18.98 11.22 -42.28
N LEU A 71 19.42 10.98 -43.52
CA LEU A 71 18.57 10.45 -44.60
C LEU A 71 17.97 9.07 -44.27
N VAL A 72 18.71 8.21 -43.56
CA VAL A 72 18.22 6.87 -43.16
C VAL A 72 17.07 6.96 -42.15
N TYR A 73 16.99 8.05 -41.39
CA TYR A 73 15.96 8.28 -40.38
C TYR A 73 14.86 9.22 -40.88
N GLY A 74 14.78 9.45 -42.19
CA GLY A 74 13.75 10.30 -42.80
C GLY A 74 13.94 11.79 -42.56
N ILE A 75 15.14 12.23 -42.18
CA ILE A 75 15.46 13.64 -41.93
C ILE A 75 16.04 14.27 -43.22
N PRO A 76 15.38 15.29 -43.82
CA PRO A 76 15.85 15.95 -45.04
C PRO A 76 17.21 16.64 -44.85
N SER A 77 18.00 16.75 -45.92
CA SER A 77 19.36 17.31 -45.87
C SER A 77 19.43 18.80 -45.46
N GLY A 78 18.34 19.57 -45.60
CA GLY A 78 18.25 20.97 -45.16
C GLY A 78 17.81 21.18 -43.70
N PHE A 79 17.30 20.12 -43.03
CA PHE A 79 16.71 20.22 -41.69
C PHE A 79 17.75 20.56 -40.59
N ARG A 80 19.04 20.38 -40.89
CA ARG A 80 20.16 20.68 -39.98
C ARG A 80 20.46 22.17 -39.84
N GLU A 81 20.05 22.99 -40.80
CA GLU A 81 20.24 24.44 -40.72
C GLU A 81 19.27 25.05 -39.69
N ASP A 82 18.06 24.49 -39.58
CA ASP A 82 17.03 24.92 -38.63
C ASP A 82 17.09 24.20 -37.26
N ASP A 83 17.53 22.94 -37.22
CA ASP A 83 17.62 22.13 -35.99
C ASP A 83 18.96 21.36 -35.90
N PRO A 84 20.09 22.05 -35.63
CA PRO A 84 21.43 21.45 -35.66
C PRO A 84 21.62 20.32 -34.64
N PHE A 85 20.88 20.39 -33.52
CA PHE A 85 20.92 19.39 -32.47
C PHE A 85 19.77 18.39 -32.54
N LEU A 86 18.90 18.43 -33.55
CA LEU A 86 17.71 17.58 -33.68
C LEU A 86 16.79 17.64 -32.44
N GLU A 87 16.74 18.77 -31.74
CA GLU A 87 15.94 18.93 -30.53
C GLU A 87 14.45 18.90 -30.82
N ASN A 88 13.99 19.65 -31.83
CA ASN A 88 12.59 19.65 -32.25
C ASN A 88 12.20 18.28 -32.80
N HIS A 89 13.06 17.68 -33.61
CA HIS A 89 12.82 16.33 -34.14
C HIS A 89 12.69 15.27 -33.03
N ARG A 90 13.56 15.30 -32.02
CA ARG A 90 13.44 14.42 -30.84
C ARG A 90 12.16 14.71 -30.05
N ARG A 91 11.81 15.99 -29.88
CA ARG A 91 10.61 16.41 -29.16
C ARG A 91 9.36 15.85 -29.81
N ASP A 92 9.27 15.89 -31.13
CA ASP A 92 8.12 15.34 -31.88
C ASP A 92 7.99 13.82 -31.68
N HIS A 93 9.10 13.08 -31.75
CA HIS A 93 9.11 11.64 -31.48
C HIS A 93 8.66 11.31 -30.06
N VAL A 94 9.13 12.05 -29.06
CA VAL A 94 8.72 11.88 -27.67
C VAL A 94 7.24 12.19 -27.50
N ILE A 95 6.74 13.31 -28.03
CA ILE A 95 5.33 13.70 -27.91
C ILE A 95 4.43 12.66 -28.56
N ASN A 96 4.79 12.18 -29.75
CA ASN A 96 4.02 11.13 -30.44
C ASN A 96 4.02 9.82 -29.66
N ALA A 97 5.16 9.42 -29.09
CA ALA A 97 5.24 8.24 -28.23
C ALA A 97 4.42 8.40 -26.94
N ALA A 98 4.48 9.57 -26.29
CA ALA A 98 3.71 9.88 -25.09
C ALA A 98 2.19 9.88 -25.36
N ARG A 99 1.74 10.44 -26.49
CA ARG A 99 0.33 10.39 -26.92
C ARG A 99 -0.16 8.96 -27.13
N ARG A 100 0.65 8.10 -27.76
CA ARG A 100 0.32 6.68 -27.91
C ARG A 100 0.20 5.98 -26.56
N LEU A 101 1.17 6.18 -25.67
CA LEU A 101 1.14 5.61 -24.31
C LEU A 101 -0.08 6.09 -23.50
N ASP A 102 -0.46 7.36 -23.61
CA ASP A 102 -1.64 7.91 -22.93
C ASP A 102 -2.95 7.34 -23.49
N LYS A 103 -3.06 7.21 -24.82
CA LYS A 103 -4.18 6.55 -25.49
C LYS A 103 -4.35 5.10 -25.03
N ALA A 104 -3.25 4.37 -24.87
CA ALA A 104 -3.24 3.01 -24.34
C ALA A 104 -3.37 2.93 -22.81
N LYS A 105 -3.62 4.06 -22.13
CA LYS A 105 -3.76 4.18 -20.67
C LYS A 105 -2.53 3.71 -19.88
N MET A 106 -1.35 3.69 -20.50
CA MET A 106 -0.08 3.30 -19.86
C MET A 106 0.51 4.46 -19.06
N ILE A 107 0.34 5.69 -19.54
CA ILE A 107 0.72 6.92 -18.83
C ILE A 107 -0.47 7.88 -18.75
N ARG A 108 -0.34 8.93 -17.95
CA ARG A 108 -1.13 10.16 -18.00
C ARG A 108 -0.24 11.28 -18.53
N PHE A 109 -0.54 11.76 -19.73
CA PHE A 109 0.22 12.83 -20.37
C PHE A 109 -0.56 14.15 -20.36
N GLU A 110 0.00 15.16 -19.69
CA GLU A 110 -0.57 16.50 -19.65
C GLU A 110 0.10 17.38 -20.71
N GLU A 111 -0.55 17.56 -21.87
CA GLU A 111 0.07 18.25 -23.02
C GLU A 111 0.45 19.70 -22.72
N HIS A 112 -0.32 20.41 -21.89
CA HIS A 112 -0.08 21.83 -21.56
C HIS A 112 1.20 22.05 -20.78
N THR A 113 1.50 21.14 -19.84
CA THR A 113 2.65 21.24 -18.94
C THR A 113 3.82 20.39 -19.40
N GLY A 114 3.58 19.42 -20.29
CA GLY A 114 4.56 18.45 -20.77
C GLY A 114 4.93 17.38 -19.75
N TYR A 115 4.18 17.24 -18.63
CA TYR A 115 4.43 16.22 -17.62
C TYR A 115 3.81 14.87 -17.98
N MET A 116 4.51 13.81 -17.62
CA MET A 116 4.11 12.42 -17.84
C MET A 116 4.12 11.65 -16.51
N PHE A 117 3.02 10.99 -16.20
CA PHE A 117 2.89 10.17 -14.99
C PHE A 117 2.60 8.72 -15.36
N SER A 118 3.39 7.77 -14.84
CA SER A 118 3.13 6.35 -15.06
C SER A 118 1.84 5.89 -14.35
N THR A 119 1.01 5.12 -15.05
CA THR A 119 -0.13 4.40 -14.48
C THR A 119 0.30 3.02 -13.97
N ASP A 120 -0.55 2.32 -13.22
CA ASP A 120 -0.26 0.94 -12.83
C ASP A 120 -0.09 0.02 -14.04
N LEU A 121 -0.87 0.21 -15.11
CA LEU A 121 -0.72 -0.55 -16.36
C LEU A 121 0.65 -0.32 -17.02
N GLY A 122 1.11 0.94 -17.07
CA GLY A 122 2.44 1.28 -17.60
C GLY A 122 3.57 0.66 -16.76
N ARG A 123 3.45 0.69 -15.43
CA ARG A 123 4.42 0.04 -14.52
C ARG A 123 4.45 -1.47 -14.71
N ILE A 124 3.30 -2.13 -14.79
CA ILE A 124 3.21 -3.58 -15.00
C ILE A 124 3.85 -3.93 -16.35
N ALA A 125 3.49 -3.23 -17.43
CA ALA A 125 4.08 -3.48 -18.75
C ALA A 125 5.61 -3.31 -18.74
N SER A 126 6.13 -2.29 -18.03
CA SER A 126 7.57 -2.10 -17.86
C SER A 126 8.22 -3.23 -17.05
N ASN A 127 7.64 -3.62 -15.92
CA ASN A 127 8.21 -4.64 -15.01
C ASN A 127 8.25 -6.02 -15.67
N PHE A 128 7.25 -6.33 -16.49
CA PHE A 128 7.15 -7.61 -17.20
C PHE A 128 7.66 -7.54 -18.63
N TYR A 129 8.21 -6.40 -19.10
CA TYR A 129 8.70 -6.25 -20.47
C TYR A 129 7.65 -6.64 -21.53
N ILE A 130 6.42 -6.14 -21.35
CA ILE A 130 5.30 -6.32 -22.29
C ILE A 130 5.32 -5.19 -23.32
N LYS A 131 5.17 -5.54 -24.59
CA LYS A 131 5.12 -4.55 -25.68
C LYS A 131 3.87 -3.67 -25.61
N TYR A 132 3.99 -2.42 -26.02
CA TYR A 132 2.89 -1.46 -26.19
C TYR A 132 1.73 -2.07 -26.99
N ASP A 133 2.03 -2.69 -28.14
CA ASP A 133 1.01 -3.27 -29.03
C ASP A 133 0.23 -4.39 -28.32
N THR A 134 0.90 -5.18 -27.46
CA THR A 134 0.25 -6.20 -26.64
C THR A 134 -0.68 -5.57 -25.59
N VAL A 135 -0.30 -4.42 -25.02
CA VAL A 135 -1.18 -3.68 -24.09
C VAL A 135 -2.43 -3.15 -24.81
N GLU A 136 -2.34 -2.77 -26.08
CA GLU A 136 -3.54 -2.44 -26.87
C GLU A 136 -4.47 -3.64 -27.01
N VAL A 137 -3.93 -4.81 -27.36
CA VAL A 137 -4.71 -6.07 -27.40
C VAL A 137 -5.36 -6.39 -26.05
N ILE A 138 -4.63 -6.21 -24.95
CA ILE A 138 -5.16 -6.42 -23.59
C ILE A 138 -6.31 -5.45 -23.31
N ASN A 139 -6.15 -4.16 -23.64
CA ASN A 139 -7.19 -3.16 -23.40
C ASN A 139 -8.49 -3.43 -24.20
N GLU A 140 -8.38 -4.07 -25.36
CA GLU A 140 -9.53 -4.41 -26.21
C GLU A 140 -10.21 -5.73 -25.78
N MET A 141 -9.42 -6.75 -25.40
CA MET A 141 -9.93 -8.10 -25.15
C MET A 141 -10.24 -8.41 -23.67
N LEU A 142 -9.59 -7.73 -22.72
CA LEU A 142 -9.71 -8.04 -21.29
C LEU A 142 -11.10 -7.68 -20.76
N LYS A 143 -11.78 -8.64 -20.13
CA LYS A 143 -13.10 -8.48 -19.51
C LYS A 143 -13.02 -8.82 -18.02
N ALA A 144 -13.96 -8.29 -17.23
CA ALA A 144 -14.01 -8.54 -15.77
C ALA A 144 -14.20 -10.03 -15.42
N ALA A 145 -14.86 -10.79 -16.31
CA ALA A 145 -15.00 -12.24 -16.21
C ALA A 145 -14.54 -12.89 -17.52
N MET A 146 -13.55 -13.78 -17.42
CA MET A 146 -12.99 -14.54 -18.53
C MET A 146 -12.76 -15.98 -18.09
N THR A 147 -13.04 -16.94 -18.97
CA THR A 147 -12.70 -18.36 -18.76
C THR A 147 -11.21 -18.61 -19.05
N GLU A 148 -10.69 -19.77 -18.67
CA GLU A 148 -9.30 -20.16 -19.00
C GLU A 148 -9.06 -20.16 -20.52
N GLY A 149 -10.04 -20.62 -21.31
CA GLY A 149 -9.98 -20.58 -22.77
C GLY A 149 -9.95 -19.16 -23.34
N ASP A 150 -10.74 -18.24 -22.76
CA ASP A 150 -10.71 -16.81 -23.16
C ASP A 150 -9.35 -16.18 -22.87
N ILE A 151 -8.74 -16.53 -21.72
CA ILE A 151 -7.42 -16.03 -21.33
C ILE A 151 -6.35 -16.60 -22.28
N LEU A 152 -6.37 -17.89 -22.59
CA LEU A 152 -5.45 -18.49 -23.56
C LEU A 152 -5.59 -17.83 -24.93
N ASN A 153 -6.82 -17.54 -25.37
CA ASN A 153 -7.06 -16.82 -26.61
C ASN A 153 -6.46 -15.40 -26.57
N LEU A 154 -6.67 -14.64 -25.49
CA LEU A 154 -6.07 -13.31 -25.32
C LEU A 154 -4.54 -13.37 -25.35
N VAL A 155 -3.93 -14.28 -24.60
CA VAL A 155 -2.46 -14.45 -24.57
C VAL A 155 -1.94 -14.81 -25.97
N SER A 156 -2.64 -15.69 -26.68
CA SER A 156 -2.23 -16.12 -28.02
C SER A 156 -2.23 -14.99 -29.05
N ASN A 157 -3.00 -13.91 -28.82
CA ASN A 157 -3.04 -12.70 -29.64
C ASN A 157 -1.95 -11.67 -29.32
N ALA A 158 -1.05 -11.96 -28.37
CA ALA A 158 0.01 -11.04 -27.97
C ALA A 158 1.07 -10.80 -29.07
N GLN A 159 1.58 -9.57 -29.18
CA GLN A 159 2.52 -9.15 -30.23
C GLN A 159 3.95 -9.69 -30.01
N GLU A 160 4.23 -10.28 -28.86
CA GLU A 160 5.42 -11.11 -28.64
C GLU A 160 5.46 -12.29 -29.63
N PHE A 161 4.30 -12.82 -30.04
CA PHE A 161 4.22 -14.00 -30.90
C PHE A 161 4.20 -13.70 -32.41
N HIS A 162 4.27 -12.42 -32.81
CA HIS A 162 4.20 -12.00 -34.21
C HIS A 162 5.26 -12.67 -35.13
N GLN A 163 6.40 -13.08 -34.58
CA GLN A 163 7.46 -13.74 -35.34
C GLN A 163 7.18 -15.22 -35.64
N ILE A 164 6.21 -15.84 -34.97
CA ILE A 164 5.84 -17.24 -35.19
C ILE A 164 5.06 -17.33 -36.50
N LYS A 165 5.40 -18.35 -37.30
CA LYS A 165 4.73 -18.64 -38.57
C LYS A 165 4.23 -20.08 -38.55
N VAL A 166 3.07 -20.29 -39.17
CA VAL A 166 2.56 -21.62 -39.47
C VAL A 166 3.30 -22.15 -40.69
N ARG A 167 3.75 -23.41 -40.63
CA ARG A 167 4.48 -24.09 -41.71
C ARG A 167 3.72 -25.36 -42.09
N GLU A 168 3.67 -25.68 -43.39
CA GLU A 168 2.88 -26.81 -43.89
C GLU A 168 3.39 -28.16 -43.39
N ASP A 169 4.72 -28.31 -43.22
CA ASP A 169 5.38 -29.52 -42.74
C ASP A 169 5.09 -29.84 -41.27
N GLU A 170 4.51 -28.91 -40.53
CA GLU A 170 4.14 -29.05 -39.12
C GLU A 170 2.65 -29.36 -38.91
N MET A 171 1.84 -29.36 -39.98
CA MET A 171 0.37 -29.34 -39.85
C MET A 171 -0.24 -30.62 -39.31
N ASP A 172 0.26 -31.77 -39.76
CA ASP A 172 -0.20 -33.08 -39.29
C ASP A 172 0.15 -33.26 -37.80
N GLU A 173 1.34 -32.79 -37.41
CA GLU A 173 1.76 -32.83 -36.01
C GLU A 173 0.92 -31.88 -35.14
N LEU A 174 0.61 -30.67 -35.62
CA LEU A 174 -0.25 -29.72 -34.91
C LEU A 174 -1.68 -30.26 -34.74
N GLU A 175 -2.19 -31.02 -35.70
CA GLU A 175 -3.49 -31.70 -35.58
C GLU A 175 -3.47 -32.81 -34.52
N ARG A 176 -2.41 -33.61 -34.49
CA ARG A 176 -2.19 -34.59 -33.42
C ARG A 176 -2.11 -33.90 -32.05
N LEU A 177 -1.33 -32.83 -31.92
CA LEU A 177 -1.21 -32.07 -30.67
C LEU A 177 -2.52 -31.42 -30.23
N THR A 178 -3.37 -31.03 -31.18
CA THR A 178 -4.72 -30.52 -30.88
C THR A 178 -5.60 -31.63 -30.27
N SER A 179 -5.46 -32.87 -30.75
CA SER A 179 -6.27 -34.00 -30.26
C SER A 179 -5.76 -34.60 -28.97
N ASP A 180 -4.43 -34.70 -28.83
CA ASP A 180 -3.76 -35.43 -27.74
C ASP A 180 -3.27 -34.52 -26.60
N GLY A 181 -3.08 -33.22 -26.86
CA GLY A 181 -2.44 -32.29 -25.93
C GLY A 181 -3.29 -31.10 -25.50
N CYS A 182 -4.39 -30.79 -26.19
CA CYS A 182 -5.25 -29.66 -25.88
C CYS A 182 -6.50 -30.10 -25.13
N GLU A 183 -6.66 -29.61 -23.90
CA GLU A 183 -7.83 -29.85 -23.04
C GLU A 183 -8.93 -28.79 -23.27
N LEU A 184 -8.54 -27.61 -23.78
CA LEU A 184 -9.41 -26.47 -24.01
C LEU A 184 -9.56 -26.19 -25.51
N VAL A 185 -10.73 -25.67 -25.90
CA VAL A 185 -11.03 -25.33 -27.29
C VAL A 185 -10.03 -24.31 -27.83
N VAL A 186 -9.38 -24.66 -28.93
CA VAL A 186 -8.42 -23.80 -29.62
C VAL A 186 -9.15 -22.80 -30.49
N ALA A 187 -9.33 -21.58 -29.99
CA ALA A 187 -9.82 -20.47 -30.79
C ALA A 187 -8.84 -20.15 -31.95
N GLY A 188 -9.34 -20.11 -33.18
CA GLY A 188 -8.55 -19.76 -34.38
C GLY A 188 -8.02 -20.95 -35.20
N GLY A 189 -8.06 -22.19 -34.69
CA GLY A 189 -7.65 -23.39 -35.43
C GLY A 189 -6.15 -23.48 -35.78
N LYS A 190 -5.71 -24.62 -36.32
CA LYS A 190 -4.28 -24.91 -36.58
C LYS A 190 -3.64 -24.00 -37.65
N GLU A 191 -4.43 -23.46 -38.57
CA GLU A 191 -3.97 -22.70 -39.74
C GLU A 191 -3.52 -21.27 -39.43
N ASN A 192 -3.91 -20.72 -38.27
CA ASN A 192 -3.59 -19.36 -37.86
C ASN A 192 -2.46 -19.32 -36.83
N THR A 193 -1.63 -18.27 -36.86
CA THR A 193 -0.52 -18.10 -35.90
C THR A 193 -1.00 -18.13 -34.45
N HIS A 194 -2.09 -17.44 -34.12
CA HIS A 194 -2.63 -17.44 -32.76
C HIS A 194 -3.15 -18.82 -32.32
N GLY A 195 -3.74 -19.59 -33.24
CA GLY A 195 -4.18 -20.95 -32.94
C GLY A 195 -2.99 -21.91 -32.73
N LYS A 196 -1.93 -21.79 -33.55
CA LYS A 196 -0.65 -22.49 -33.31
C LYS A 196 -0.08 -22.16 -31.93
N VAL A 197 -0.04 -20.90 -31.53
CA VAL A 197 0.44 -20.49 -30.19
C VAL A 197 -0.40 -21.13 -29.08
N ASN A 198 -1.73 -21.11 -29.21
CA ASN A 198 -2.63 -21.71 -28.25
C ASN A 198 -2.37 -23.23 -28.10
N ILE A 199 -2.28 -23.96 -29.21
CA ILE A 199 -1.94 -25.40 -29.23
C ILE A 199 -0.62 -25.65 -28.50
N LEU A 200 0.40 -24.84 -28.77
CA LEU A 200 1.72 -25.00 -28.15
C LEU A 200 1.72 -24.72 -26.65
N ILE A 201 0.94 -23.73 -26.17
CA ILE A 201 0.79 -23.48 -24.72
C ILE A 201 0.15 -24.70 -24.04
N GLN A 202 -0.95 -25.20 -24.60
CA GLN A 202 -1.66 -26.34 -24.00
C GLN A 202 -0.81 -27.62 -24.04
N SER A 203 -0.19 -27.91 -25.18
CA SER A 203 0.71 -29.07 -25.32
C SER A 203 1.90 -29.01 -24.36
N TYR A 204 2.42 -27.80 -24.10
CA TYR A 204 3.50 -27.58 -23.13
C TYR A 204 3.05 -27.91 -21.70
N VAL A 205 1.83 -27.50 -21.32
CA VAL A 205 1.24 -27.82 -20.00
C VAL A 205 0.95 -29.32 -19.88
N SER A 206 0.41 -29.94 -20.91
CA SER A 206 0.10 -31.38 -20.97
C SER A 206 1.33 -32.28 -21.01
N ARG A 207 2.51 -31.71 -21.31
CA ARG A 207 3.79 -32.44 -21.49
C ARG A 207 3.74 -33.43 -22.67
N THR A 208 2.99 -33.10 -23.70
CA THR A 208 2.88 -33.92 -24.92
C THR A 208 4.21 -33.94 -25.67
N SER A 209 4.57 -35.10 -26.24
CA SER A 209 5.78 -35.24 -27.04
C SER A 209 5.66 -34.48 -28.36
N VAL A 210 6.65 -33.63 -28.65
CA VAL A 210 6.79 -32.89 -29.91
C VAL A 210 8.02 -33.40 -30.63
N ASP A 211 7.84 -33.82 -31.87
CA ASP A 211 8.83 -34.50 -32.72
C ASP A 211 9.57 -33.50 -33.62
N SER A 212 8.86 -32.53 -34.22
CA SER A 212 9.47 -31.53 -35.09
C SER A 212 10.33 -30.53 -34.32
N PHE A 213 11.61 -30.41 -34.69
CA PHE A 213 12.57 -29.50 -34.06
C PHE A 213 12.10 -28.03 -34.08
N SER A 214 11.47 -27.60 -35.17
CA SER A 214 10.91 -26.25 -35.30
C SER A 214 9.78 -26.00 -34.29
N LEU A 215 8.87 -26.96 -34.09
CA LEU A 215 7.81 -26.87 -33.08
C LEU A 215 8.36 -26.92 -31.65
N VAL A 216 9.41 -27.70 -31.38
CA VAL A 216 10.08 -27.69 -30.07
C VAL A 216 10.65 -26.31 -29.75
N SER A 217 11.31 -25.68 -30.72
CA SER A 217 11.84 -24.32 -30.58
C SER A 217 10.72 -23.28 -30.39
N ASP A 218 9.66 -23.37 -31.20
CA ASP A 218 8.50 -22.47 -31.11
C ASP A 218 7.79 -22.65 -29.75
N MET A 219 7.62 -23.88 -29.26
CA MET A 219 7.00 -24.19 -27.97
C MET A 219 7.79 -23.62 -26.79
N ALA A 220 9.12 -23.75 -26.81
CA ALA A 220 9.98 -23.17 -25.78
C ALA A 220 9.89 -21.64 -25.74
N TYR A 221 9.89 -21.00 -26.92
CA TYR A 221 9.69 -19.56 -27.04
C TYR A 221 8.31 -19.13 -26.54
N VAL A 222 7.26 -19.85 -26.95
CA VAL A 222 5.88 -19.57 -26.53
C VAL A 222 5.74 -19.66 -25.01
N ALA A 223 6.21 -20.75 -24.40
CA ALA A 223 6.12 -20.97 -22.96
C ALA A 223 6.82 -19.86 -22.16
N GLN A 224 8.04 -19.48 -22.54
CA GLN A 224 8.80 -18.44 -21.84
C GLN A 224 8.07 -17.08 -21.85
N ASN A 225 7.47 -16.72 -22.98
CA ASN A 225 6.73 -15.46 -23.12
C ASN A 225 5.35 -15.52 -22.46
N ALA A 226 4.63 -16.64 -22.59
CA ALA A 226 3.31 -16.83 -22.02
C ALA A 226 3.32 -16.68 -20.49
N THR A 227 4.30 -17.27 -19.79
CA THR A 227 4.43 -17.11 -18.33
C THR A 227 4.51 -15.64 -17.92
N ARG A 228 5.32 -14.85 -18.64
CA ARG A 228 5.46 -13.41 -18.37
C ARG A 228 4.16 -12.65 -18.64
N ILE A 229 3.48 -12.94 -19.75
CA ILE A 229 2.25 -12.24 -20.18
C ILE A 229 1.11 -12.54 -19.22
N ILE A 230 0.91 -13.81 -18.86
CA ILE A 230 -0.12 -14.23 -17.90
C ILE A 230 0.16 -13.59 -16.53
N ARG A 231 1.44 -13.48 -16.14
CA ARG A 231 1.81 -12.81 -14.89
C ARG A 231 1.50 -11.32 -14.90
N ALA A 232 1.76 -10.62 -16.01
CA ALA A 232 1.35 -9.23 -16.18
C ALA A 232 -0.17 -9.07 -16.11
N LEU A 233 -0.93 -9.96 -16.76
CA LEU A 233 -2.39 -9.97 -16.70
C LEU A 233 -2.91 -10.18 -15.28
N PHE A 234 -2.30 -11.09 -14.52
CA PHE A 234 -2.63 -11.33 -13.12
C PHE A 234 -2.50 -10.02 -12.30
N GLU A 235 -1.37 -9.32 -12.42
CA GLU A 235 -1.18 -8.06 -11.70
C GLU A 235 -2.17 -6.97 -12.15
N ILE A 236 -2.52 -6.91 -13.44
CA ILE A 236 -3.56 -6.00 -13.94
C ILE A 236 -4.92 -6.33 -13.29
N ALA A 237 -5.31 -7.61 -13.26
CA ALA A 237 -6.57 -8.05 -12.66
C ALA A 237 -6.63 -7.78 -11.15
N LEU A 238 -5.50 -7.99 -10.44
CA LEU A 238 -5.37 -7.71 -9.02
C LEU A 238 -5.52 -6.20 -8.74
N LYS A 239 -4.86 -5.34 -9.54
CA LYS A 239 -4.95 -3.87 -9.39
C LYS A 239 -6.31 -3.30 -9.77
N ASN A 240 -6.99 -3.91 -10.74
CA ASN A 240 -8.37 -3.58 -11.07
C ASN A 240 -9.36 -4.07 -9.99
N GLY A 241 -8.91 -4.90 -9.05
CA GLY A 241 -9.72 -5.41 -7.95
C GLY A 241 -10.70 -6.49 -8.36
N ASN A 242 -10.42 -7.28 -9.42
CA ASN A 242 -11.29 -8.36 -9.89
C ASN A 242 -10.86 -9.71 -9.29
N PRO A 243 -11.51 -10.23 -8.24
CA PRO A 243 -11.05 -11.43 -7.52
C PRO A 243 -11.10 -12.69 -8.37
N LEU A 244 -12.21 -12.92 -9.10
CA LEU A 244 -12.38 -14.12 -9.92
C LEU A 244 -11.31 -14.22 -11.01
N LEU A 245 -11.06 -13.12 -11.71
CA LEU A 245 -10.07 -13.07 -12.79
C LEU A 245 -8.64 -13.18 -12.24
N ALA A 246 -8.33 -12.49 -11.13
CA ALA A 246 -7.03 -12.57 -10.49
C ALA A 246 -6.71 -14.00 -10.01
N ALA A 247 -7.67 -14.69 -9.38
CA ALA A 247 -7.50 -16.07 -8.95
C ALA A 247 -7.20 -17.00 -10.14
N ARG A 248 -8.00 -16.93 -11.21
CA ARG A 248 -7.80 -17.73 -12.43
C ARG A 248 -6.46 -17.46 -13.10
N LEU A 249 -6.07 -16.19 -13.25
CA LEU A 249 -4.80 -15.83 -13.86
C LEU A 249 -3.61 -16.30 -13.02
N LEU A 250 -3.72 -16.26 -11.69
CA LEU A 250 -2.69 -16.78 -10.80
C LEU A 250 -2.57 -18.32 -10.91
N GLU A 251 -3.70 -19.03 -10.99
CA GLU A 251 -3.72 -20.47 -11.26
C GLU A 251 -3.09 -20.80 -12.61
N MET A 252 -3.41 -20.05 -13.67
CA MET A 252 -2.81 -20.22 -14.99
C MET A 252 -1.31 -19.91 -15.01
N CYS A 253 -0.84 -18.92 -14.23
CA CYS A 253 0.59 -18.67 -14.05
C CYS A 253 1.30 -19.92 -13.53
N LYS A 254 0.73 -20.53 -12.48
CA LYS A 254 1.28 -21.75 -11.87
C LYS A 254 1.17 -22.93 -12.81
N MET A 255 0.08 -23.05 -13.56
CA MET A 255 -0.15 -24.11 -14.53
C MET A 255 0.96 -24.16 -15.58
N VAL A 256 1.32 -22.99 -16.14
CA VAL A 256 2.39 -22.88 -17.14
C VAL A 256 3.77 -23.08 -16.48
N ASP A 257 4.02 -22.51 -15.31
CA ASP A 257 5.30 -22.69 -14.60
C ASP A 257 5.57 -24.15 -14.21
N LYS A 258 4.54 -24.84 -13.69
CA LYS A 258 4.64 -26.23 -13.22
C LYS A 258 4.42 -27.29 -14.31
N ARG A 259 3.95 -26.90 -15.49
CA ARG A 259 3.49 -27.82 -16.56
C ARG A 259 2.51 -28.85 -15.99
N LEU A 260 1.47 -28.33 -15.37
CA LEU A 260 0.47 -29.10 -14.63
C LEU A 260 -0.89 -28.41 -14.72
N TRP A 261 -1.91 -29.11 -15.18
CA TRP A 261 -3.27 -28.59 -15.20
C TRP A 261 -3.85 -28.45 -13.79
N THR A 262 -4.76 -27.50 -13.60
CA THR A 262 -5.40 -27.20 -12.31
C THR A 262 -6.24 -28.36 -11.78
N PHE A 263 -6.78 -29.21 -12.66
CA PHE A 263 -7.56 -30.39 -12.30
C PHE A 263 -6.71 -31.66 -12.05
N GLU A 264 -5.42 -31.64 -12.41
CA GLU A 264 -4.49 -32.74 -12.11
C GLU A 264 -4.12 -32.75 -10.62
N ASN A 265 -3.61 -33.88 -10.12
CA ASN A 265 -3.29 -33.98 -8.70
C ASN A 265 -2.05 -33.13 -8.34
N PRO A 266 -2.12 -32.23 -7.33
CA PRO A 266 -0.99 -31.39 -6.91
C PRO A 266 0.27 -32.17 -6.52
N MET A 267 0.13 -33.45 -6.15
CA MET A 267 1.25 -34.33 -5.83
C MET A 267 2.22 -34.54 -7.01
N ARG A 268 1.80 -34.26 -8.25
CA ARG A 268 2.68 -34.27 -9.44
C ARG A 268 3.83 -33.26 -9.36
N GLN A 269 3.75 -32.26 -8.48
CA GLN A 269 4.84 -31.31 -8.23
C GLN A 269 6.07 -31.96 -7.56
N PHE A 270 5.95 -33.18 -7.02
CA PHE A 270 7.05 -33.91 -6.38
C PHE A 270 7.67 -34.95 -7.32
N SER A 271 8.91 -34.71 -7.76
CA SER A 271 9.66 -35.63 -8.62
C SER A 271 10.01 -36.98 -7.98
N ILE A 272 9.92 -37.10 -6.65
CA ILE A 272 10.15 -38.36 -5.93
C ILE A 272 9.01 -39.38 -6.13
N LEU A 273 7.83 -38.93 -6.59
CA LEU A 273 6.67 -39.80 -6.77
C LEU A 273 6.65 -40.39 -8.19
N PRO A 274 6.68 -41.72 -8.35
CA PRO A 274 6.58 -42.35 -9.66
C PRO A 274 5.22 -42.11 -10.33
N HIS A 275 5.19 -42.09 -11.66
CA HIS A 275 3.97 -41.90 -12.46
C HIS A 275 2.86 -42.91 -12.11
N GLU A 276 3.22 -44.17 -11.83
CA GLU A 276 2.26 -45.21 -11.42
C GLU A 276 1.49 -44.83 -10.15
N ILE A 277 2.18 -44.26 -9.15
CA ILE A 277 1.56 -43.85 -7.89
C ILE A 277 0.65 -42.65 -8.11
N LEU A 278 1.09 -41.67 -8.90
CA LEU A 278 0.30 -40.48 -9.24
C LEU A 278 -1.00 -40.86 -9.96
N THR A 279 -0.92 -41.77 -10.92
CA THR A 279 -2.10 -42.27 -11.65
C THR A 279 -3.10 -42.96 -10.72
N LYS A 280 -2.61 -43.74 -9.73
CA LYS A 280 -3.47 -44.37 -8.72
C LYS A 280 -4.13 -43.35 -7.78
N LEU A 281 -3.43 -42.28 -7.42
CA LEU A 281 -4.00 -41.20 -6.60
C LEU A 281 -5.12 -40.46 -7.36
N GLU A 282 -4.91 -40.20 -8.65
CA GLU A 282 -5.89 -39.55 -9.54
C GLU A 282 -7.11 -40.42 -9.80
N ALA A 283 -6.92 -41.70 -10.12
CA ALA A 283 -8.01 -42.65 -10.31
C ALA A 283 -8.93 -42.74 -9.08
N LYS A 284 -8.36 -42.57 -7.89
CA LYS A 284 -9.10 -42.56 -6.61
C LYS A 284 -9.57 -41.17 -6.17
N LYS A 285 -9.27 -40.11 -6.94
CA LYS A 285 -9.58 -38.71 -6.62
C LYS A 285 -9.11 -38.30 -5.22
N LEU A 286 -7.92 -38.75 -4.81
CA LEU A 286 -7.35 -38.45 -3.50
C LEU A 286 -6.60 -37.11 -3.52
N LEU A 287 -7.25 -36.05 -3.05
CA LEU A 287 -6.69 -34.71 -2.94
C LEU A 287 -5.73 -34.57 -1.73
N PRO A 288 -4.79 -33.61 -1.76
CA PRO A 288 -3.84 -33.38 -0.66
C PRO A 288 -4.49 -33.18 0.71
N GLU A 289 -5.63 -32.47 0.78
CA GLU A 289 -6.39 -32.23 2.02
C GLU A 289 -6.81 -33.56 2.67
N ARG A 290 -7.43 -34.45 1.90
CA ARG A 290 -7.82 -35.77 2.38
C ARG A 290 -6.61 -36.62 2.77
N LEU A 291 -5.53 -36.57 1.99
CA LEU A 291 -4.29 -37.29 2.31
C LEU A 291 -3.62 -36.75 3.59
N ARG A 292 -3.84 -35.48 3.95
CA ARG A 292 -3.34 -34.86 5.19
C ARG A 292 -4.05 -35.39 6.42
N GLU A 293 -5.29 -35.86 6.31
CA GLU A 293 -6.02 -36.50 7.42
C GLU A 293 -5.69 -38.00 7.56
N MET A 294 -5.44 -38.70 6.45
CA MET A 294 -5.25 -40.16 6.43
C MET A 294 -3.92 -40.63 7.04
N ASP A 295 -3.91 -41.79 7.67
CA ASP A 295 -2.66 -42.36 8.18
C ASP A 295 -1.75 -42.89 7.06
N SER A 296 -0.43 -42.87 7.30
CA SER A 296 0.55 -43.35 6.31
C SER A 296 0.29 -44.79 5.84
N LYS A 297 -0.22 -45.67 6.72
CA LYS A 297 -0.60 -47.04 6.38
C LYS A 297 -1.81 -47.08 5.46
N GLU A 298 -2.82 -46.27 5.74
CA GLU A 298 -4.06 -46.18 4.94
C GLU A 298 -3.75 -45.66 3.54
N ILE A 299 -2.91 -44.62 3.43
CA ILE A 299 -2.44 -44.10 2.14
C ILE A 299 -1.75 -45.21 1.34
N GLY A 300 -0.85 -45.96 2.00
CA GLY A 300 -0.14 -47.08 1.38
C GLY A 300 -1.08 -48.18 0.87
N LEU A 301 -2.13 -48.52 1.63
CA LEU A 301 -3.16 -49.46 1.20
C LEU A 301 -4.00 -48.91 0.03
N MET A 302 -4.32 -47.62 0.05
CA MET A 302 -5.07 -46.96 -1.02
C MET A 302 -4.31 -47.00 -2.34
N VAL A 303 -3.01 -46.73 -2.37
CA VAL A 303 -2.22 -46.82 -3.60
C VAL A 303 -1.73 -48.24 -3.92
N GLN A 304 -2.19 -49.24 -3.15
CA GLN A 304 -1.74 -50.64 -3.25
C GLN A 304 -0.21 -50.78 -3.19
N HIS A 305 0.44 -49.91 -2.42
CA HIS A 305 1.89 -49.85 -2.28
C HIS A 305 2.27 -49.34 -0.88
N VAL A 306 2.24 -50.24 0.11
CA VAL A 306 2.39 -49.92 1.55
C VAL A 306 3.65 -49.09 1.84
N LYS A 307 4.79 -49.40 1.21
CA LYS A 307 6.06 -48.67 1.42
C LYS A 307 6.03 -47.21 0.96
N MET A 308 5.14 -46.84 0.04
CA MET A 308 5.03 -45.46 -0.48
C MET A 308 4.13 -44.60 0.39
N GLY A 309 3.33 -45.18 1.27
CA GLY A 309 2.45 -44.45 2.19
C GLY A 309 3.17 -43.37 3.01
N PRO A 310 4.29 -43.68 3.71
CA PRO A 310 5.07 -42.69 4.43
C PRO A 310 5.70 -41.60 3.54
N VAL A 311 6.11 -41.96 2.33
CA VAL A 311 6.71 -41.00 1.36
C VAL A 311 5.65 -40.01 0.88
N ILE A 312 4.47 -40.51 0.48
CA ILE A 312 3.33 -39.66 0.08
C ILE A 312 2.92 -38.78 1.25
N LYS A 313 2.80 -39.33 2.47
CA LYS A 313 2.45 -38.55 3.66
C LYS A 313 3.48 -37.45 3.94
N LYS A 314 4.77 -37.73 3.75
CA LYS A 314 5.82 -36.71 3.86
C LYS A 314 5.61 -35.60 2.83
N CYS A 315 5.42 -35.94 1.56
CA CYS A 315 5.18 -34.96 0.48
C CYS A 315 3.94 -34.10 0.73
N VAL A 316 2.84 -34.67 1.24
CA VAL A 316 1.61 -33.92 1.57
C VAL A 316 1.87 -32.85 2.63
N HIS A 317 2.65 -33.17 3.67
CA HIS A 317 3.04 -32.18 4.68
C HIS A 317 4.11 -31.19 4.18
N GLN A 318 4.70 -31.41 3.01
CA GLN A 318 5.61 -30.47 2.36
C GLN A 318 4.87 -29.54 1.40
N ILE A 319 3.58 -29.74 1.12
CA ILE A 319 2.80 -28.72 0.40
C ILE A 319 2.53 -27.59 1.39
N PRO A 320 2.88 -26.32 1.06
CA PRO A 320 2.62 -25.20 1.94
C PRO A 320 1.14 -25.09 2.27
N TYR A 321 0.82 -25.00 3.55
CA TYR A 321 -0.55 -24.86 4.05
C TYR A 321 -0.56 -23.89 5.23
N LEU A 322 -1.56 -23.03 5.26
CA LEU A 322 -1.68 -21.95 6.24
C LEU A 322 -2.99 -22.11 7.01
N ILE A 323 -2.95 -21.85 8.30
CA ILE A 323 -4.14 -21.71 9.13
C ILE A 323 -4.36 -20.21 9.33
N LEU A 324 -5.56 -19.75 9.01
CA LEU A 324 -5.94 -18.34 9.06
C LEU A 324 -7.00 -18.15 10.14
N GLU A 325 -6.74 -17.22 11.06
CA GLU A 325 -7.70 -16.79 12.08
C GLU A 325 -7.84 -15.26 12.02
N ALA A 326 -9.05 -14.77 11.76
CA ALA A 326 -9.30 -13.34 11.68
C ALA A 326 -10.09 -12.84 12.89
N SER A 327 -9.62 -11.76 13.50
CA SER A 327 -10.38 -10.97 14.47
C SER A 327 -10.74 -9.61 13.88
N ILE A 328 -11.99 -9.19 14.06
CA ILE A 328 -12.53 -7.97 13.47
C ILE A 328 -12.83 -6.93 14.55
N GLN A 329 -12.49 -5.68 14.26
CA GLN A 329 -12.62 -4.53 15.16
C GLN A 329 -13.20 -3.34 14.38
N PRO A 330 -14.50 -3.04 14.50
CA PRO A 330 -15.10 -1.85 13.89
C PRO A 330 -14.43 -0.58 14.40
N ILE A 331 -13.84 0.21 13.51
CA ILE A 331 -13.29 1.53 13.86
C ILE A 331 -14.41 2.56 13.73
N THR A 332 -15.12 2.53 12.61
CA THR A 332 -16.29 3.36 12.33
C THR A 332 -17.38 2.50 11.71
N ARG A 333 -18.53 3.09 11.39
CA ARG A 333 -19.59 2.40 10.64
C ARG A 333 -19.21 2.03 9.20
N THR A 334 -18.12 2.60 8.68
CA THR A 334 -17.67 2.39 7.29
C THR A 334 -16.29 1.75 7.20
N VAL A 335 -15.57 1.61 8.31
CA VAL A 335 -14.19 1.10 8.34
C VAL A 335 -14.06 0.02 9.40
N LEU A 336 -13.65 -1.15 8.97
CA LEU A 336 -13.39 -2.32 9.79
C LEU A 336 -11.88 -2.59 9.82
N ARG A 337 -11.30 -2.74 11.01
CA ARG A 337 -9.94 -3.26 11.16
C ARG A 337 -10.01 -4.78 11.26
N VAL A 338 -9.18 -5.46 10.49
CA VAL A 338 -9.01 -6.90 10.53
C VAL A 338 -7.60 -7.18 11.04
N ARG A 339 -7.48 -8.01 12.08
CA ARG A 339 -6.21 -8.62 12.47
C ARG A 339 -6.27 -10.09 12.06
N LEU A 340 -5.43 -10.44 11.10
CA LEU A 340 -5.30 -11.79 10.58
C LEU A 340 -4.07 -12.44 11.20
N GLU A 341 -4.28 -13.50 11.95
CA GLU A 341 -3.25 -14.38 12.47
C GLU A 341 -3.03 -15.53 11.46
N ILE A 342 -1.79 -15.66 11.00
CA ILE A 342 -1.38 -16.62 9.97
C ILE A 342 -0.40 -17.61 10.60
N LYS A 343 -0.81 -18.86 10.74
CA LYS A 343 0.03 -19.92 11.28
C LYS A 343 0.46 -20.89 10.16
N PRO A 344 1.77 -21.16 10.00
CA PRO A 344 2.23 -22.16 9.05
C PRO A 344 1.92 -23.58 9.58
N ASP A 345 1.31 -24.41 8.74
CA ASP A 345 1.05 -25.83 9.03
C ASP A 345 1.63 -26.70 7.91
N PHE A 346 2.95 -26.70 7.76
CA PHE A 346 3.66 -27.58 6.83
C PHE A 346 5.13 -27.70 7.24
N LYS A 347 5.80 -28.72 6.70
CA LYS A 347 7.21 -29.01 6.96
C LYS A 347 8.09 -28.43 5.86
N TRP A 348 9.01 -27.56 6.27
CA TRP A 348 9.99 -26.99 5.36
C TRP A 348 10.99 -28.05 4.85
N ASP A 349 11.35 -27.92 3.58
CA ASP A 349 12.39 -28.72 2.90
C ASP A 349 13.13 -27.81 1.92
N ASP A 350 14.43 -27.62 2.14
CA ASP A 350 15.25 -26.67 1.37
C ASP A 350 15.37 -27.02 -0.12
N LYS A 351 15.22 -28.31 -0.49
CA LYS A 351 15.29 -28.72 -1.89
C LYS A 351 14.05 -28.32 -2.68
N ILE A 352 12.93 -28.17 -1.98
CA ILE A 352 11.61 -28.00 -2.59
C ILE A 352 11.15 -26.54 -2.45
N HIS A 353 11.32 -25.97 -1.27
CA HIS A 353 10.87 -24.61 -0.95
C HIS A 353 11.95 -23.53 -1.18
N GLY A 354 13.18 -23.96 -1.42
CA GLY A 354 14.35 -23.09 -1.46
C GLY A 354 14.85 -22.72 -0.06
N SER A 355 15.79 -21.77 -0.01
CA SER A 355 16.57 -21.48 1.20
C SER A 355 16.02 -20.36 2.07
N THR A 356 15.11 -19.53 1.55
CA THR A 356 14.76 -18.24 2.18
C THR A 356 13.31 -18.14 2.64
N ALA A 357 12.36 -18.17 1.70
CA ALA A 357 10.95 -17.89 1.97
C ALA A 357 10.02 -18.40 0.86
N GLU A 358 8.77 -18.69 1.23
CA GLU A 358 7.68 -19.02 0.33
C GLU A 358 6.70 -17.85 0.21
N PRO A 359 6.41 -17.37 -1.00
CA PRO A 359 5.48 -16.27 -1.24
C PRO A 359 4.01 -16.69 -1.27
N PHE A 360 3.16 -15.84 -0.70
CA PHE A 360 1.70 -15.93 -0.73
C PHE A 360 1.09 -14.59 -1.10
N TRP A 361 -0.05 -14.63 -1.78
CA TRP A 361 -0.96 -13.50 -1.90
C TRP A 361 -2.05 -13.61 -0.87
N ILE A 362 -2.27 -12.53 -0.13
CA ILE A 362 -3.38 -12.41 0.81
C ILE A 362 -4.28 -11.31 0.30
N TRP A 363 -5.54 -11.62 0.02
CA TRP A 363 -6.52 -10.60 -0.34
C TRP A 363 -7.87 -10.82 0.31
N VAL A 364 -8.61 -9.73 0.45
CA VAL A 364 -9.97 -9.70 0.98
C VAL A 364 -10.91 -9.42 -0.17
N GLU A 365 -11.79 -10.37 -0.45
CA GLU A 365 -12.78 -10.28 -1.51
C GLU A 365 -14.20 -10.18 -0.97
N ASP A 366 -14.99 -9.38 -1.67
CA ASP A 366 -16.43 -9.25 -1.52
C ASP A 366 -17.13 -10.12 -2.58
N PRO A 367 -17.81 -11.20 -2.16
CA PRO A 367 -18.50 -12.07 -3.12
C PRO A 367 -19.69 -11.37 -3.78
N ASP A 368 -20.34 -10.41 -3.11
CA ASP A 368 -21.55 -9.76 -3.59
C ASP A 368 -21.22 -8.69 -4.65
N ASN A 369 -20.13 -7.95 -4.43
CA ASN A 369 -19.67 -6.89 -5.34
C ASN A 369 -18.57 -7.30 -6.31
N ASN A 370 -18.08 -8.55 -6.22
CA ASN A 370 -16.94 -9.06 -7.00
C ASN A 370 -15.75 -8.10 -6.99
N HIS A 371 -15.34 -7.67 -5.79
CA HIS A 371 -14.28 -6.67 -5.62
C HIS A 371 -13.26 -7.07 -4.56
N ILE A 372 -12.00 -6.76 -4.80
CA ILE A 372 -10.92 -6.90 -3.82
C ILE A 372 -10.74 -5.58 -3.08
N TYR A 373 -11.00 -5.56 -1.78
CA TYR A 373 -10.81 -4.36 -0.95
C TYR A 373 -9.37 -4.19 -0.45
N HIS A 374 -8.66 -5.30 -0.27
CA HIS A 374 -7.29 -5.29 0.22
C HIS A 374 -6.53 -6.45 -0.41
N SER A 375 -5.29 -6.20 -0.81
CA SER A 375 -4.38 -7.23 -1.33
C SER A 375 -2.96 -6.93 -0.86
N GLU A 376 -2.25 -7.95 -0.39
CA GLU A 376 -0.88 -7.84 0.07
C GLU A 376 -0.06 -9.08 -0.34
N TYR A 377 1.19 -8.85 -0.73
CA TYR A 377 2.16 -9.91 -1.00
C TYR A 377 2.89 -10.26 0.29
N PHE A 378 2.73 -11.49 0.76
CA PHE A 378 3.23 -11.99 2.04
C PHE A 378 4.36 -13.00 1.82
N MET A 379 5.54 -12.71 2.39
CA MET A 379 6.70 -13.60 2.33
C MET A 379 6.81 -14.39 3.63
N LEU A 380 6.57 -15.70 3.57
CA LEU A 380 6.72 -16.59 4.71
C LEU A 380 8.14 -17.15 4.77
N HIS A 381 8.93 -16.66 5.71
CA HIS A 381 10.33 -17.06 5.86
C HIS A 381 10.49 -18.42 6.51
N LYS A 382 11.53 -19.17 6.12
CA LYS A 382 11.89 -20.47 6.71
C LYS A 382 11.93 -20.45 8.24
N LYS A 383 12.50 -19.40 8.84
CA LYS A 383 12.60 -19.27 10.30
C LYS A 383 11.22 -19.26 10.98
N GLN A 384 10.24 -18.60 10.36
CA GLN A 384 8.87 -18.51 10.88
C GLN A 384 8.14 -19.86 10.78
N VAL A 385 8.40 -20.64 9.72
CA VAL A 385 7.86 -21.99 9.58
C VAL A 385 8.46 -22.93 10.63
N LEU A 386 9.77 -22.84 10.87
CA LEU A 386 10.46 -23.68 11.86
C LEU A 386 10.13 -23.31 13.31
N SER A 387 9.83 -22.05 13.61
CA SER A 387 9.41 -21.62 14.95
C SER A 387 7.93 -21.88 15.23
N GLU A 388 7.14 -22.18 14.20
CA GLU A 388 5.67 -22.29 14.27
C GLU A 388 4.99 -21.05 14.89
N GLU A 389 5.67 -19.90 14.86
CA GLU A 389 5.18 -18.66 15.44
C GLU A 389 4.12 -18.03 14.53
N PRO A 390 2.92 -17.71 15.04
CA PRO A 390 1.90 -17.02 14.28
C PRO A 390 2.37 -15.64 13.82
N GLN A 391 2.07 -15.30 12.57
CA GLN A 391 2.35 -14.00 11.99
C GLN A 391 1.08 -13.16 12.00
N ASN A 392 1.18 -11.92 12.49
CA ASN A 392 0.04 -11.01 12.58
C ASN A 392 0.08 -9.99 11.45
N LEU A 393 -0.98 -9.98 10.64
CA LEU A 393 -1.21 -8.98 9.61
C LEU A 393 -2.40 -8.10 10.03
N VAL A 394 -2.23 -6.78 10.01
CA VAL A 394 -3.29 -5.84 10.39
C VAL A 394 -3.56 -4.87 9.25
N PHE A 395 -4.79 -4.87 8.76
CA PHE A 395 -5.24 -3.98 7.69
C PHE A 395 -6.66 -3.48 7.97
N THR A 396 -7.07 -2.48 7.21
CA THR A 396 -8.42 -1.89 7.30
C THR A 396 -9.15 -2.06 5.99
N ILE A 397 -10.40 -2.48 6.06
CA ILE A 397 -11.30 -2.66 4.91
C ILE A 397 -12.56 -1.81 5.06
N PRO A 398 -13.15 -1.34 3.95
CA PRO A 398 -14.43 -0.66 3.99
C PRO A 398 -15.58 -1.65 4.23
N ILE A 399 -16.61 -1.17 4.90
CA ILE A 399 -17.90 -1.84 5.05
C ILE A 399 -19.01 -0.87 4.66
N PHE A 400 -20.07 -1.39 4.04
CA PHE A 400 -21.18 -0.59 3.53
C PHE A 400 -22.49 -1.03 4.18
N GLU A 401 -23.44 -0.10 4.29
CA GLU A 401 -24.82 -0.39 4.73
C GLU A 401 -25.71 -0.50 3.48
N PRO A 402 -26.50 -1.57 3.30
CA PRO A 402 -26.68 -2.71 4.22
C PRO A 402 -25.44 -3.61 4.31
N LEU A 403 -25.17 -4.13 5.52
CA LEU A 403 -24.01 -4.99 5.77
C LEU A 403 -24.07 -6.26 4.92
N PRO A 404 -22.99 -6.61 4.22
CA PRO A 404 -22.89 -7.90 3.53
C PRO A 404 -22.89 -9.04 4.56
N SER A 405 -23.19 -10.25 4.11
CA SER A 405 -23.26 -11.41 5.02
C SER A 405 -21.88 -11.78 5.57
N GLN A 406 -20.88 -11.79 4.70
CA GLN A 406 -19.49 -12.13 4.99
C GLN A 406 -18.56 -11.61 3.91
N TYR A 407 -17.30 -11.42 4.27
CA TYR A 407 -16.20 -11.31 3.31
C TYR A 407 -15.32 -12.55 3.39
N TYR A 408 -14.51 -12.78 2.35
CA TYR A 408 -13.56 -13.88 2.32
C TYR A 408 -12.13 -13.34 2.31
N ILE A 409 -11.30 -13.87 3.19
CA ILE A 409 -9.86 -13.68 3.16
C ILE A 409 -9.26 -14.92 2.49
N LYS A 410 -8.62 -14.72 1.34
CA LYS A 410 -7.89 -15.78 0.63
C LYS A 410 -6.40 -15.62 0.85
N ALA A 411 -5.74 -16.71 1.24
CA ALA A 411 -4.29 -16.84 1.18
C ALA A 411 -3.95 -17.88 0.12
N VAL A 412 -3.35 -17.45 -0.98
CA VAL A 412 -3.03 -18.29 -2.14
C VAL A 412 -1.52 -18.28 -2.35
N SER A 413 -0.87 -19.44 -2.40
CA SER A 413 0.55 -19.51 -2.71
C SER A 413 0.82 -18.85 -4.06
N ASP A 414 1.95 -18.17 -4.23
CA ASP A 414 2.31 -17.63 -5.54
C ASP A 414 2.86 -18.72 -6.49
N ARG A 415 3.34 -19.83 -5.95
CA ARG A 415 4.09 -20.86 -6.69
C ARG A 415 3.41 -22.22 -6.73
N TRP A 416 2.69 -22.58 -5.69
CA TRP A 416 2.17 -23.93 -5.51
C TRP A 416 0.72 -24.05 -5.99
N ILE A 417 0.45 -25.10 -6.75
CA ILE A 417 -0.92 -25.54 -7.08
C ILE A 417 -1.44 -26.40 -5.91
N GLY A 418 -2.70 -26.21 -5.52
CA GLY A 418 -3.32 -26.88 -4.36
C GLY A 418 -2.84 -26.36 -3.01
N SER A 419 -2.39 -25.11 -2.96
CA SER A 419 -1.95 -24.38 -1.77
C SER A 419 -2.70 -23.06 -1.71
N ASP A 420 -3.97 -23.16 -1.36
CA ASP A 420 -4.91 -22.06 -1.21
C ASP A 420 -5.81 -22.31 -0.02
N VAL A 421 -6.08 -21.26 0.75
CA VAL A 421 -6.88 -21.31 1.97
C VAL A 421 -7.82 -20.12 1.97
N THR A 422 -9.10 -20.37 2.24
CA THR A 422 -10.12 -19.34 2.32
C THR A 422 -10.70 -19.29 3.74
N HIS A 423 -10.71 -18.11 4.35
CA HIS A 423 -11.30 -17.86 5.67
C HIS A 423 -12.47 -16.90 5.53
N ALA A 424 -13.65 -17.30 6.03
CA ALA A 424 -14.85 -16.48 5.98
C ALA A 424 -14.95 -15.57 7.22
N VAL A 425 -15.11 -14.27 6.98
CA VAL A 425 -15.30 -13.25 8.01
C VAL A 425 -16.78 -12.89 8.05
N SER A 426 -17.51 -13.47 9.00
CA SER A 426 -18.96 -13.23 9.17
C SER A 426 -19.25 -11.89 9.84
N PHE A 427 -20.26 -11.18 9.33
CA PHE A 427 -20.74 -9.91 9.90
C PHE A 427 -22.08 -10.04 10.64
N GLN A 428 -22.61 -11.26 10.81
CA GLN A 428 -23.92 -11.49 11.43
C GLN A 428 -24.04 -10.95 12.87
N HIS A 429 -22.94 -10.98 13.63
CA HIS A 429 -22.87 -10.49 15.01
C HIS A 429 -22.03 -9.22 15.14
N LEU A 430 -21.78 -8.53 14.03
CA LEU A 430 -20.97 -7.32 14.02
C LEU A 430 -21.77 -6.15 14.58
N ILE A 431 -21.41 -5.72 15.79
CA ILE A 431 -21.99 -4.51 16.39
C ILE A 431 -21.21 -3.31 15.87
N LEU A 432 -21.86 -2.50 15.04
CA LEU A 432 -21.28 -1.25 14.56
C LEU A 432 -21.38 -0.15 15.63
N PRO A 433 -20.36 0.72 15.75
CA PRO A 433 -20.45 1.90 16.58
C PRO A 433 -21.65 2.77 16.22
N GLU A 434 -22.23 3.46 17.21
CA GLU A 434 -23.31 4.41 16.95
C GLU A 434 -22.85 5.54 16.02
N ARG A 435 -23.80 6.13 15.29
CA ARG A 435 -23.50 7.36 14.55
C ARG A 435 -23.21 8.45 15.57
N HIS A 436 -21.94 8.88 15.62
CA HIS A 436 -21.55 9.91 16.55
C HIS A 436 -22.37 11.19 16.35
N PRO A 437 -22.76 11.88 17.44
CA PRO A 437 -23.50 13.13 17.33
C PRO A 437 -22.73 14.16 16.50
N PRO A 438 -23.44 15.09 15.83
CA PRO A 438 -22.80 16.07 14.97
C PRO A 438 -21.79 16.91 15.75
N HIS A 439 -20.70 17.27 15.08
CA HIS A 439 -19.73 18.25 15.57
C HIS A 439 -20.43 19.54 16.02
N THR A 440 -19.85 20.22 17.01
CA THR A 440 -20.28 21.55 17.43
C THR A 440 -20.13 22.53 16.26
N ASP A 441 -21.23 23.19 15.91
CA ASP A 441 -21.20 24.24 14.89
C ASP A 441 -20.45 25.46 15.40
N LEU A 442 -19.64 26.04 14.51
CA LEU A 442 -18.96 27.29 14.78
C LEU A 442 -19.94 28.44 14.55
N LEU A 443 -20.32 29.10 15.63
CA LEU A 443 -21.25 30.21 15.59
C LEU A 443 -20.58 31.44 14.97
N THR A 444 -21.32 32.19 14.16
CA THR A 444 -20.88 33.47 13.60
C THR A 444 -20.97 34.58 14.65
N LEU A 445 -20.11 34.49 15.67
CA LEU A 445 -20.02 35.48 16.74
C LEU A 445 -19.16 36.67 16.31
N GLN A 446 -19.41 37.83 16.92
CA GLN A 446 -18.49 38.95 16.80
C GLN A 446 -17.16 38.60 17.47
N PRO A 447 -16.00 38.80 16.81
CA PRO A 447 -14.70 38.51 17.41
C PRO A 447 -14.56 39.18 18.77
N LEU A 448 -14.16 38.41 19.78
CA LEU A 448 -14.07 38.91 21.15
C LEU A 448 -12.77 39.70 21.35
N PRO A 449 -12.80 40.99 21.76
CA PRO A 449 -11.59 41.76 22.02
C PRO A 449 -10.88 41.29 23.29
N LEU A 450 -9.56 41.50 23.38
CA LEU A 450 -8.77 41.18 24.57
C LEU A 450 -9.30 41.86 25.86
N ALA A 451 -9.90 43.04 25.74
CA ALA A 451 -10.53 43.78 26.85
C ALA A 451 -11.60 42.97 27.59
N ALA A 452 -12.11 41.88 26.99
CA ALA A 452 -13.01 40.94 27.65
C ALA A 452 -12.37 40.22 28.87
N LEU A 453 -11.03 40.15 28.94
CA LEU A 453 -10.30 39.57 30.09
C LEU A 453 -10.47 40.42 31.36
N LYS A 454 -10.68 41.74 31.23
CA LYS A 454 -10.82 42.69 32.34
C LYS A 454 -9.64 42.63 33.33
N ASP A 455 -8.42 42.39 32.84
CA ASP A 455 -7.17 42.47 33.60
C ASP A 455 -6.05 42.88 32.64
N ALA A 456 -5.56 44.12 32.80
CA ALA A 456 -4.54 44.70 31.94
C ALA A 456 -3.24 43.87 31.89
N ARG A 457 -2.92 43.10 32.94
CA ARG A 457 -1.74 42.23 32.96
C ARG A 457 -1.94 41.04 32.02
N PHE A 458 -3.12 40.43 32.01
CA PHE A 458 -3.43 39.32 31.09
C PHE A 458 -3.52 39.80 29.64
N GLU A 459 -4.09 40.97 29.42
CA GLU A 459 -4.18 41.59 28.09
C GLU A 459 -2.78 41.84 27.49
N SER A 460 -1.81 42.31 28.29
CA SER A 460 -0.44 42.57 27.86
C SER A 460 0.38 41.33 27.42
N LEU A 461 -0.16 40.13 27.62
CA LEU A 461 0.51 38.87 27.27
C LEU A 461 0.30 38.48 25.81
N TYR A 462 -0.66 39.08 25.12
CA TYR A 462 -1.05 38.74 23.76
C TYR A 462 -0.69 39.86 22.79
N THR A 463 -0.28 39.49 21.57
CA THR A 463 0.08 40.42 20.50
C THR A 463 -1.06 40.69 19.51
N PHE A 464 -2.12 39.88 19.56
CA PHE A 464 -3.31 40.02 18.72
C PHE A 464 -4.38 40.89 19.42
N SER A 465 -5.31 41.48 18.67
CA SER A 465 -6.36 42.34 19.24
C SER A 465 -7.64 41.60 19.66
N HIS A 466 -7.97 40.51 18.95
CA HIS A 466 -9.20 39.75 19.14
C HIS A 466 -8.90 38.25 19.16
N PHE A 467 -9.67 37.52 19.96
CA PHE A 467 -9.69 36.06 19.95
C PHE A 467 -10.26 35.53 18.62
N ASN A 468 -9.77 34.37 18.19
CA ASN A 468 -10.31 33.72 16.99
C ASN A 468 -11.76 33.21 17.23
N PRO A 469 -12.51 32.79 16.19
CA PRO A 469 -13.90 32.38 16.35
C PRO A 469 -14.11 31.23 17.35
N ILE A 470 -13.22 30.23 17.34
CA ILE A 470 -13.28 29.09 18.27
C ILE A 470 -13.08 29.58 19.70
N GLN A 471 -12.01 30.35 19.94
CA GLN A 471 -11.69 30.95 21.23
C GLN A 471 -12.81 31.85 21.75
N THR A 472 -13.42 32.63 20.86
CA THR A 472 -14.57 33.51 21.18
C THR A 472 -15.77 32.69 21.68
N GLN A 473 -16.12 31.59 21.00
CA GLN A 473 -17.25 30.75 21.37
C GLN A 473 -17.04 30.01 22.70
N ILE A 474 -15.80 29.61 23.01
CA ILE A 474 -15.48 28.86 24.24
C ILE A 474 -15.09 29.76 25.43
N PHE A 475 -14.85 31.06 25.20
CA PHE A 475 -14.30 31.99 26.19
C PHE A 475 -15.11 32.01 27.48
N HIS A 476 -16.43 32.16 27.39
CA HIS A 476 -17.30 32.25 28.57
C HIS A 476 -17.19 30.99 29.44
N THR A 477 -17.21 29.81 28.83
CA THR A 477 -17.13 28.53 29.54
C THR A 477 -15.77 28.32 30.20
N LEU A 478 -14.67 28.75 29.57
CA LEU A 478 -13.32 28.60 30.13
C LEU A 478 -13.00 29.64 31.21
N TYR A 479 -13.37 30.90 30.99
CA TYR A 479 -12.95 32.02 31.82
C TYR A 479 -13.94 32.37 32.95
N HIS A 480 -15.25 32.14 32.75
CA HIS A 480 -16.29 32.51 33.72
C HIS A 480 -16.90 31.34 34.50
N ASN A 481 -16.67 30.09 34.09
CA ASN A 481 -17.20 28.89 34.75
C ASN A 481 -16.09 27.91 35.19
N ASP A 482 -16.42 27.04 36.16
CA ASP A 482 -15.55 25.97 36.67
C ASP A 482 -15.92 24.57 36.15
N CYS A 483 -16.76 24.48 35.13
CA CYS A 483 -17.10 23.19 34.52
C CYS A 483 -15.88 22.58 33.81
N ASN A 484 -15.85 21.24 33.76
CA ASN A 484 -14.91 20.50 32.92
C ASN A 484 -15.18 20.82 31.45
N VAL A 485 -14.11 20.84 30.64
CA VAL A 485 -14.21 21.22 29.22
C VAL A 485 -13.45 20.21 28.38
N LEU A 486 -14.04 19.79 27.27
CA LEU A 486 -13.39 19.04 26.21
C LEU A 486 -13.44 19.89 24.95
N LEU A 487 -12.27 20.31 24.48
CA LEU A 487 -12.11 21.07 23.24
C LEU A 487 -11.48 20.19 22.15
N GLY A 488 -12.30 19.66 21.25
CA GLY A 488 -11.85 19.07 19.98
C GLY A 488 -11.77 20.14 18.91
N ALA A 489 -10.57 20.51 18.46
CA ALA A 489 -10.36 21.47 17.39
C ALA A 489 -9.11 21.14 16.57
N PRO A 490 -9.07 21.47 15.27
CA PRO A 490 -7.90 21.21 14.43
C PRO A 490 -6.60 21.80 15.00
N THR A 491 -5.47 21.14 14.81
CA THR A 491 -4.16 21.69 15.18
C THR A 491 -3.93 23.03 14.47
N GLY A 492 -3.46 24.03 15.23
CA GLY A 492 -3.37 25.42 14.77
C GLY A 492 -4.60 26.29 15.05
N SER A 493 -5.64 25.77 15.70
CA SER A 493 -6.82 26.56 16.11
C SER A 493 -6.60 27.38 17.39
N GLY A 494 -5.38 27.42 17.92
CA GLY A 494 -5.04 28.15 19.14
C GLY A 494 -5.57 27.52 20.44
N LYS A 495 -5.57 26.17 20.53
CA LYS A 495 -5.99 25.41 21.73
C LYS A 495 -5.20 25.79 22.99
N THR A 496 -3.94 26.18 22.84
CA THR A 496 -3.10 26.64 23.96
C THR A 496 -3.69 27.88 24.66
N VAL A 497 -4.29 28.81 23.91
CA VAL A 497 -4.98 29.97 24.51
C VAL A 497 -6.18 29.51 25.34
N ALA A 498 -6.87 28.44 24.92
CA ALA A 498 -7.96 27.85 25.72
C ALA A 498 -7.45 27.31 27.07
N ALA A 499 -6.28 26.66 27.10
CA ALA A 499 -5.62 26.27 28.35
C ALA A 499 -5.27 27.50 29.21
N GLU A 500 -4.70 28.53 28.60
CA GLU A 500 -4.32 29.78 29.30
C GLU A 500 -5.53 30.45 29.96
N LEU A 501 -6.68 30.54 29.28
CA LEU A 501 -7.91 31.08 29.85
C LEU A 501 -8.36 30.33 31.11
N ALA A 502 -8.28 28.99 31.10
CA ALA A 502 -8.58 28.19 32.29
C ALA A 502 -7.57 28.41 33.42
N ILE A 503 -6.28 28.52 33.09
CA ILE A 503 -5.20 28.80 34.06
C ILE A 503 -5.38 30.19 34.70
N PHE A 504 -5.68 31.21 33.91
CA PHE A 504 -5.89 32.59 34.39
C PHE A 504 -7.07 32.68 35.34
N ARG A 505 -8.15 31.93 35.10
CA ARG A 505 -9.26 31.82 36.05
C ARG A 505 -8.79 31.28 37.41
N VAL A 506 -7.96 30.23 37.43
CA VAL A 506 -7.40 29.69 38.69
C VAL A 506 -6.55 30.74 39.40
N PHE A 507 -5.71 31.47 38.68
CA PHE A 507 -4.88 32.52 39.27
C PHE A 507 -5.69 33.66 39.88
N LYS A 508 -6.88 33.94 39.34
CA LYS A 508 -7.77 35.02 39.79
C LYS A 508 -8.66 34.58 40.96
N GLU A 509 -9.39 33.48 40.80
CA GLU A 509 -10.40 33.03 41.77
C GLU A 509 -9.82 32.17 42.89
N TYR A 510 -8.73 31.44 42.61
CA TYR A 510 -8.16 30.44 43.51
C TYR A 510 -6.64 30.63 43.72
N PRO A 511 -6.16 31.80 44.21
CA PRO A 511 -4.74 32.17 44.22
C PRO A 511 -3.83 31.28 45.08
N LYS A 512 -4.38 30.44 45.98
CA LYS A 512 -3.64 29.47 46.78
C LYS A 512 -3.58 28.06 46.16
N HIS A 513 -4.25 27.86 45.03
CA HIS A 513 -4.34 26.57 44.34
C HIS A 513 -3.43 26.55 43.11
N LYS A 514 -3.18 25.33 42.60
CA LYS A 514 -2.23 25.07 41.52
C LYS A 514 -2.95 24.64 40.25
N ALA A 515 -2.37 24.97 39.11
CA ALA A 515 -2.72 24.40 37.82
C ALA A 515 -1.65 23.41 37.35
N VAL A 516 -2.07 22.34 36.70
CA VAL A 516 -1.18 21.33 36.11
C VAL A 516 -1.49 21.21 34.63
N TYR A 517 -0.47 21.34 33.80
CA TYR A 517 -0.53 21.14 32.35
C TYR A 517 0.23 19.88 31.98
N ILE A 518 -0.47 18.92 31.38
CA ILE A 518 0.10 17.66 30.90
C ILE A 518 0.20 17.74 29.38
N ALA A 519 1.43 17.67 28.85
CA ALA A 519 1.68 17.52 27.43
C ALA A 519 2.16 16.10 27.10
N PRO A 520 1.83 15.54 25.93
CA PRO A 520 2.16 14.16 25.61
C PRO A 520 3.66 13.93 25.41
N LEU A 521 4.38 14.95 24.93
CA LEU A 521 5.80 14.86 24.58
C LEU A 521 6.64 15.85 25.38
N LYS A 522 7.85 15.45 25.76
CA LYS A 522 8.83 16.33 26.44
C LYS A 522 9.17 17.56 25.60
N ALA A 523 9.21 17.43 24.27
CA ALA A 523 9.45 18.56 23.37
C ALA A 523 8.38 19.64 23.50
N LEU A 524 7.09 19.25 23.58
CA LEU A 524 5.98 20.18 23.80
C LEU A 524 6.04 20.79 25.20
N VAL A 525 6.45 20.04 26.22
CA VAL A 525 6.70 20.61 27.56
C VAL A 525 7.76 21.71 27.49
N ARG A 526 8.91 21.47 26.84
CA ARG A 526 9.99 22.45 26.72
C ARG A 526 9.54 23.71 25.97
N GLU A 527 8.85 23.53 24.84
CA GLU A 527 8.29 24.64 24.06
C GLU A 527 7.34 25.49 24.91
N ARG A 528 6.46 24.86 25.71
CA ARG A 528 5.57 25.58 26.62
C ARG A 528 6.33 26.24 27.77
N MET A 529 7.38 25.62 28.29
CA MET A 529 8.22 26.20 29.34
C MET A 529 8.96 27.46 28.86
N ASP A 530 9.47 27.46 27.63
CA ASP A 530 10.16 28.61 27.06
C ASP A 530 9.22 29.82 26.91
N ASP A 531 7.97 29.58 26.49
CA ASP A 531 6.93 30.63 26.39
C ASP A 531 6.43 31.10 27.77
N TRP A 532 6.03 30.15 28.64
CA TRP A 532 5.38 30.48 29.92
C TRP A 532 6.36 30.97 30.99
N LYS A 533 7.66 30.67 30.91
CA LYS A 533 8.66 31.37 31.76
C LYS A 533 8.65 32.88 31.50
N ILE A 534 8.49 33.30 30.25
CA ILE A 534 8.47 34.72 29.91
C ILE A 534 7.08 35.31 30.22
N ARG A 535 6.01 34.70 29.68
CA ARG A 535 4.66 35.28 29.75
C ARG A 535 4.00 35.13 31.12
N ILE A 536 4.22 34.02 31.83
CA ILE A 536 3.56 33.75 33.12
C ILE A 536 4.49 34.07 34.29
N GLU A 537 5.76 33.63 34.25
CA GLU A 537 6.67 33.84 35.37
C GLU A 537 7.22 35.27 35.45
N GLN A 538 7.86 35.76 34.38
CA GLN A 538 8.46 37.11 34.40
C GLN A 538 7.41 38.23 34.39
N LYS A 539 6.36 38.12 33.55
CA LYS A 539 5.35 39.19 33.41
C LYS A 539 4.24 39.18 34.46
N LEU A 540 3.78 38.01 34.92
CA LEU A 540 2.70 37.91 35.93
C LEU A 540 3.20 37.65 37.35
N GLY A 541 4.48 37.31 37.53
CA GLY A 541 5.07 36.97 38.83
C GLY A 541 4.60 35.62 39.38
N LYS A 542 4.15 34.70 38.52
CA LYS A 542 3.65 33.36 38.89
C LYS A 542 4.73 32.30 38.69
N LYS A 543 4.91 31.39 39.65
CA LYS A 543 5.99 30.40 39.56
C LYS A 543 5.61 29.25 38.64
N VAL A 544 6.37 29.06 37.55
CA VAL A 544 6.17 27.98 36.58
C VAL A 544 7.27 26.94 36.74
N VAL A 545 6.91 25.67 36.90
CA VAL A 545 7.88 24.59 37.15
C VAL A 545 7.72 23.49 36.10
N GLU A 546 8.85 23.11 35.49
CA GLU A 546 8.96 21.93 34.65
C GLU A 546 9.12 20.68 35.51
N LEU A 547 8.38 19.63 35.19
CA LEU A 547 8.46 18.35 35.88
C LEU A 547 8.44 17.22 34.85
N THR A 548 9.62 16.78 34.43
CA THR A 548 9.78 15.74 33.40
C THR A 548 10.65 14.59 33.92
N GLY A 549 10.94 13.62 33.05
CA GLY A 549 11.96 12.61 33.34
C GLY A 549 13.38 13.18 33.36
N ASP A 550 13.61 14.29 32.67
CA ASP A 550 14.94 14.91 32.54
C ASP A 550 15.17 15.98 33.62
N VAL A 551 14.09 16.63 34.07
CA VAL A 551 14.13 17.70 35.06
C VAL A 551 13.28 17.29 36.26
N THR A 552 13.95 17.00 37.38
CA THR A 552 13.31 16.74 38.67
C THR A 552 13.58 17.89 39.63
N PRO A 553 12.71 18.91 39.66
CA PRO A 553 12.85 20.03 40.58
C PRO A 553 12.69 19.57 42.03
N ASP A 554 13.27 20.32 42.95
CA ASP A 554 13.14 20.07 44.39
C ASP A 554 11.67 20.08 44.82
N MET A 555 11.33 19.25 45.81
CA MET A 555 9.96 19.19 46.35
C MET A 555 9.46 20.56 46.83
N ARG A 556 10.37 21.42 47.33
CA ARG A 556 10.05 22.81 47.72
C ARG A 556 9.66 23.67 46.52
N ALA A 557 10.32 23.50 45.37
CA ALA A 557 9.99 24.23 44.15
C ALA A 557 8.60 23.81 43.63
N VAL A 558 8.31 22.51 43.61
CA VAL A 558 6.97 21.98 43.22
C VAL A 558 5.88 22.46 44.18
N ALA A 559 6.15 22.44 45.49
CA ALA A 559 5.21 22.93 46.49
C ALA A 559 4.92 24.43 46.37
N ASN A 560 5.88 25.22 45.89
CA ASN A 560 5.74 26.67 45.70
C ASN A 560 5.28 27.08 44.29
N ALA A 561 5.16 26.14 43.35
CA ALA A 561 4.75 26.43 41.97
C ALA A 561 3.26 26.81 41.88
N ASP A 562 2.92 27.80 41.05
CA ASP A 562 1.54 28.13 40.70
C ASP A 562 1.07 27.28 39.49
N LEU A 563 1.99 27.00 38.57
CA LEU A 563 1.76 26.20 37.37
C LEU A 563 2.85 25.12 37.23
N ILE A 564 2.41 23.87 37.06
CA ILE A 564 3.29 22.72 36.83
C ILE A 564 3.09 22.23 35.40
N VAL A 565 4.17 22.16 34.62
CA VAL A 565 4.16 21.63 33.25
C VAL A 565 4.88 20.29 33.23
N THR A 566 4.20 19.22 32.79
CA THR A 566 4.66 17.84 33.00
C THR A 566 4.24 16.89 31.89
N THR A 567 4.74 15.66 31.94
CA THR A 567 4.31 14.54 31.08
C THR A 567 3.39 13.57 31.84
N PRO A 568 2.58 12.75 31.15
CA PRO A 568 1.65 11.82 31.80
C PRO A 568 2.34 10.92 32.84
N GLU A 569 3.44 10.26 32.50
CA GLU A 569 4.12 9.31 33.39
C GLU A 569 4.64 9.98 34.65
N LYS A 570 5.15 11.20 34.50
CA LYS A 570 5.72 11.92 35.64
C LYS A 570 4.61 12.37 36.58
N TRP A 571 3.48 12.83 36.05
CA TRP A 571 2.31 13.15 36.85
C TRP A 571 1.67 11.91 37.50
N ASP A 572 1.58 10.80 36.79
CA ASP A 572 1.10 9.52 37.35
C ASP A 572 1.96 9.09 38.54
N GLY A 573 3.29 9.04 38.37
CA GLY A 573 4.21 8.67 39.45
C GLY A 573 4.11 9.56 40.68
N ILE A 574 3.75 10.84 40.50
CA ILE A 574 3.63 11.81 41.59
C ILE A 574 2.28 11.72 42.30
N SER A 575 1.21 11.58 41.52
CA SER A 575 -0.16 11.53 42.04
C SER A 575 -0.49 10.21 42.74
N ARG A 576 0.28 9.13 42.52
CA ARG A 576 0.14 7.86 43.30
C ARG A 576 0.20 8.07 44.81
N SER A 577 1.07 8.96 45.29
CA SER A 577 1.21 9.28 46.72
C SER A 577 0.48 10.56 47.12
N TRP A 578 -0.68 10.85 46.52
CA TRP A 578 -1.46 12.06 46.79
C TRP A 578 -1.82 12.25 48.28
N GLN A 579 -1.95 11.17 49.05
CA GLN A 579 -2.28 11.23 50.47
C GLN A 579 -1.19 11.94 51.30
N THR A 580 0.09 11.69 50.99
CA THR A 580 1.24 12.29 51.69
C THR A 580 1.69 13.61 51.04
N ARG A 581 1.37 13.81 49.75
CA ARG A 581 1.79 14.98 48.97
C ARG A 581 0.71 16.05 48.93
N ASN A 582 0.76 16.97 49.88
CA ASN A 582 -0.23 18.06 49.98
C ASN A 582 -0.36 18.91 48.71
N TYR A 583 0.72 19.13 47.95
CA TYR A 583 0.67 19.91 46.70
C TYR A 583 -0.20 19.26 45.61
N VAL A 584 -0.43 17.94 45.66
CA VAL A 584 -1.37 17.25 44.75
C VAL A 584 -2.82 17.56 45.15
N LYS A 585 -3.11 17.66 46.45
CA LYS A 585 -4.44 18.02 46.98
C LYS A 585 -4.79 19.50 46.75
N THR A 586 -3.80 20.36 46.48
CA THR A 586 -4.00 21.79 46.18
C THR A 586 -4.22 22.08 44.70
N VAL A 587 -4.22 21.07 43.83
CA VAL A 587 -4.48 21.25 42.41
C VAL A 587 -5.97 21.57 42.22
N ALA A 588 -6.26 22.70 41.56
CA ALA A 588 -7.63 23.09 41.20
C ALA A 588 -7.94 22.84 39.73
N LEU A 589 -6.92 22.78 38.87
CA LEU A 589 -7.06 22.59 37.43
C LEU A 589 -6.05 21.56 36.90
N LEU A 590 -6.56 20.64 36.10
CA LEU A 590 -5.78 19.71 35.30
C LEU A 590 -6.08 19.94 33.81
N VAL A 591 -5.10 20.47 33.08
CA VAL A 591 -5.16 20.59 31.62
C VAL A 591 -4.44 19.40 31.00
N ILE A 592 -5.10 18.67 30.12
CA ILE A 592 -4.54 17.55 29.37
C ILE A 592 -4.51 17.93 27.90
N ASP A 593 -3.32 18.20 27.39
CA ASP A 593 -3.12 18.52 25.98
C ASP A 593 -3.00 17.24 25.14
N GLU A 594 -3.55 17.31 23.93
CA GLU A 594 -3.70 16.19 22.99
C GLU A 594 -4.27 14.91 23.61
N ILE A 595 -5.38 15.03 24.35
CA ILE A 595 -6.07 13.92 25.03
C ILE A 595 -6.54 12.81 24.08
N HIS A 596 -6.66 13.06 22.77
CA HIS A 596 -6.94 12.03 21.77
C HIS A 596 -5.88 10.91 21.70
N LEU A 597 -4.67 11.15 22.21
CA LEU A 597 -3.63 10.14 22.38
C LEU A 597 -3.96 9.10 23.47
N LEU A 598 -5.15 9.19 24.08
CA LEU A 598 -5.73 8.12 24.89
C LEU A 598 -5.84 6.78 24.12
N GLY A 599 -5.97 6.82 22.80
CA GLY A 599 -6.01 5.61 21.95
C GLY A 599 -4.64 5.02 21.61
N ASP A 600 -3.55 5.65 22.04
CA ASP A 600 -2.17 5.24 21.75
C ASP A 600 -1.58 4.39 22.90
N ASP A 601 -0.37 3.87 22.75
CA ASP A 601 0.28 2.98 23.73
C ASP A 601 0.44 3.62 25.13
N ARG A 602 0.45 4.95 25.20
CA ARG A 602 0.58 5.73 26.45
C ARG A 602 -0.78 6.16 27.03
N GLY A 603 -1.87 5.84 26.34
CA GLY A 603 -3.24 6.12 26.75
C GLY A 603 -3.62 5.59 28.13
N PRO A 604 -3.26 4.34 28.51
CA PRO A 604 -3.59 3.80 29.83
C PRO A 604 -3.08 4.67 30.99
N VAL A 605 -1.95 5.36 30.82
CA VAL A 605 -1.41 6.27 31.84
C VAL A 605 -2.30 7.51 31.99
N LEU A 606 -2.75 8.09 30.88
CA LEU A 606 -3.70 9.21 30.90
C LEU A 606 -5.03 8.81 31.55
N GLU A 607 -5.50 7.59 31.25
CA GLU A 607 -6.74 7.06 31.82
C GLU A 607 -6.67 6.96 33.35
N VAL A 608 -5.56 6.44 33.86
CA VAL A 608 -5.28 6.32 35.29
C VAL A 608 -5.20 7.69 35.97
N ILE A 609 -4.61 8.70 35.33
CA ILE A 609 -4.50 10.06 35.87
C ILE A 609 -5.87 10.70 36.06
N VAL A 610 -6.74 10.63 35.05
CA VAL A 610 -8.08 11.21 35.11
C VAL A 610 -8.93 10.45 36.13
N SER A 611 -8.89 9.13 36.11
CA SER A 611 -9.60 8.28 37.08
C SER A 611 -9.19 8.59 38.52
N ARG A 612 -7.87 8.76 38.77
CA ARG A 612 -7.34 9.16 40.07
C ARG A 612 -7.76 10.58 40.45
N THR A 613 -7.78 11.50 39.51
CA THR A 613 -8.24 12.88 39.75
C THR A 613 -9.71 12.90 40.19
N ASN A 614 -10.56 12.13 39.52
CA ASN A 614 -11.96 11.96 39.90
C ASN A 614 -12.09 11.33 41.30
N PHE A 615 -11.27 10.33 41.62
CA PHE A 615 -11.24 9.71 42.93
C PHE A 615 -10.79 10.67 44.05
N ILE A 616 -9.76 11.48 43.80
CA ILE A 616 -9.31 12.51 44.77
C ILE A 616 -10.40 13.55 44.99
N SER A 617 -11.01 14.02 43.90
CA SER A 617 -12.11 14.99 43.91
C SER A 617 -13.29 14.52 44.76
N SER A 618 -13.65 13.23 44.70
CA SER A 618 -14.73 12.67 45.51
C SER A 618 -14.39 12.53 47.00
N HIS A 619 -13.09 12.48 47.36
CA HIS A 619 -12.63 12.32 48.75
C HIS A 619 -12.21 13.63 49.43
N THR A 620 -11.91 14.68 48.68
CA THR A 620 -11.35 15.92 49.24
C THR A 620 -12.32 17.10 49.37
N GLU A 621 -13.64 16.89 49.15
CA GLU A 621 -14.70 17.94 49.04
C GLU A 621 -14.40 19.06 48.00
N LYS A 622 -13.20 19.06 47.40
CA LYS A 622 -12.71 20.01 46.42
C LYS A 622 -12.72 19.34 45.06
N ARG A 623 -13.50 19.91 44.14
CA ARG A 623 -13.50 19.44 42.75
C ARG A 623 -12.29 19.96 42.01
N VAL A 624 -11.60 19.06 41.33
CA VAL A 624 -10.54 19.41 40.37
C VAL A 624 -11.19 19.59 39.01
N ARG A 625 -11.04 20.78 38.42
CA ARG A 625 -11.49 21.07 37.07
C ARG A 625 -10.58 20.37 36.07
N VAL A 626 -11.15 19.69 35.08
CA VAL A 626 -10.39 19.03 34.00
C VAL A 626 -10.69 19.69 32.66
N VAL A 627 -9.64 20.08 31.93
CA VAL A 627 -9.73 20.63 30.58
C VAL A 627 -8.95 19.73 29.63
N GLY A 628 -9.66 18.97 28.80
CA GLY A 628 -9.07 18.15 27.74
C GLY A 628 -8.98 18.95 26.44
N LEU A 629 -7.79 19.07 25.87
CA LEU A 629 -7.57 19.64 24.55
C LEU A 629 -7.27 18.52 23.56
N SER A 630 -7.92 18.54 22.41
CA SER A 630 -7.87 17.47 21.44
C SER A 630 -7.90 18.01 20.02
N THR A 631 -7.48 17.19 19.06
CA THR A 631 -7.96 17.30 17.67
C THR A 631 -9.46 16.99 17.59
N ALA A 632 -10.09 17.24 16.44
CA ALA A 632 -11.50 16.90 16.24
C ALA A 632 -11.71 15.39 16.45
N LEU A 633 -12.66 15.02 17.32
CA LEU A 633 -12.92 13.64 17.72
C LEU A 633 -14.20 13.11 17.07
N ALA A 634 -14.22 11.82 16.75
CA ALA A 634 -15.43 11.14 16.32
C ALA A 634 -16.32 10.85 17.55
N ASN A 635 -15.78 10.16 18.55
CA ASN A 635 -16.47 9.76 19.78
C ASN A 635 -16.33 10.78 20.93
N ALA A 636 -16.48 12.08 20.62
CA ALA A 636 -16.26 13.14 21.61
C ALA A 636 -17.18 13.06 22.82
N ARG A 637 -18.39 12.50 22.65
CA ARG A 637 -19.38 12.36 23.73
C ARG A 637 -18.95 11.35 24.79
N ASP A 638 -18.46 10.17 24.38
CA ASP A 638 -17.97 9.16 25.30
C ASP A 638 -16.80 9.70 26.15
N LEU A 639 -15.89 10.44 25.50
CA LEU A 639 -14.78 11.08 26.20
C LEU A 639 -15.27 12.20 27.13
N ALA A 640 -16.30 12.96 26.73
CA ALA A 640 -16.90 13.99 27.56
C ALA A 640 -17.57 13.39 28.80
N ASP A 641 -18.33 12.31 28.64
CA ASP A 641 -19.00 11.60 29.73
C ASP A 641 -17.98 11.02 30.70
N TRP A 642 -16.88 10.45 30.20
CA TRP A 642 -15.75 9.98 31.02
C TRP A 642 -15.08 11.11 31.82
N LEU A 643 -14.96 12.30 31.23
CA LEU A 643 -14.48 13.52 31.90
C LEU A 643 -15.54 14.16 32.81
N GLY A 644 -16.75 13.61 32.91
CA GLY A 644 -17.85 14.13 33.73
C GLY A 644 -18.49 15.42 33.17
N ILE A 645 -18.44 15.63 31.86
CA ILE A 645 -19.04 16.77 31.16
C ILE A 645 -20.47 16.39 30.76
N ARG A 646 -21.49 17.08 31.30
CA ARG A 646 -22.90 16.73 31.07
C ARG A 646 -23.56 17.52 29.94
N GLU A 647 -23.74 18.84 30.11
CA GLU A 647 -24.45 19.68 29.13
C GLU A 647 -23.59 20.86 28.62
N MET A 648 -22.87 21.54 29.53
CA MET A 648 -21.92 22.59 29.17
C MET A 648 -20.48 22.09 29.27
N GLY A 649 -19.66 22.40 28.25
CA GLY A 649 -18.22 22.12 28.24
C GLY A 649 -17.75 21.21 27.12
N LEU A 650 -18.64 20.60 26.34
CA LEU A 650 -18.27 19.83 25.16
C LEU A 650 -18.25 20.72 23.92
N PHE A 651 -17.05 20.99 23.40
CA PHE A 651 -16.85 21.72 22.15
C PHE A 651 -16.02 20.85 21.20
N ASN A 652 -16.67 20.20 20.24
CA ASN A 652 -16.00 19.32 19.29
C ASN A 652 -16.24 19.81 17.85
N PHE A 653 -15.36 20.67 17.38
CA PHE A 653 -15.47 21.30 16.06
C PHE A 653 -14.98 20.40 14.93
N ARG A 654 -15.47 20.65 13.70
CA ARG A 654 -15.08 19.89 12.50
C ARG A 654 -13.61 20.14 12.13
N PRO A 655 -12.91 19.19 11.51
CA PRO A 655 -11.58 19.42 10.93
C PRO A 655 -11.52 20.64 9.99
N SER A 656 -12.62 20.94 9.30
CA SER A 656 -12.73 22.01 8.31
C SER A 656 -12.83 23.43 8.89
N VAL A 657 -13.14 23.62 10.18
CA VAL A 657 -13.30 24.96 10.77
C VAL A 657 -11.97 25.65 11.13
N ARG A 658 -10.86 25.18 10.54
CA ARG A 658 -9.53 25.71 10.82
C ARG A 658 -9.49 27.20 10.45
N PRO A 659 -8.97 28.10 11.32
CA PRO A 659 -8.92 29.53 11.02
C PRO A 659 -8.14 29.86 9.73
N VAL A 660 -7.14 29.05 9.42
CA VAL A 660 -6.44 29.05 8.13
C VAL A 660 -6.88 27.81 7.35
N PRO A 661 -7.55 27.93 6.20
CA PRO A 661 -7.98 26.78 5.40
C PRO A 661 -6.82 25.85 5.05
N LEU A 662 -7.10 24.54 5.02
CA LEU A 662 -6.12 23.50 4.67
C LEU A 662 -6.55 22.81 3.39
N GLU A 663 -5.69 22.82 2.39
CA GLU A 663 -5.80 22.01 1.17
C GLU A 663 -4.96 20.75 1.33
N VAL A 664 -5.54 19.58 1.09
CA VAL A 664 -4.88 18.28 1.28
C VAL A 664 -4.88 17.53 -0.06
N HIS A 665 -3.70 17.17 -0.53
CA HIS A 665 -3.50 16.33 -1.71
C HIS A 665 -2.82 15.03 -1.29
N VAL A 666 -3.47 13.88 -1.51
CA VAL A 666 -2.92 12.56 -1.18
C VAL A 666 -2.49 11.87 -2.48
N LYS A 667 -1.19 11.60 -2.61
CA LYS A 667 -0.62 10.83 -3.72
C LYS A 667 -0.12 9.47 -3.20
N GLY A 668 -0.70 8.38 -3.70
CA GLY A 668 -0.28 7.02 -3.37
C GLY A 668 0.95 6.60 -4.18
N PHE A 669 1.92 5.95 -3.53
CA PHE A 669 3.12 5.40 -4.18
C PHE A 669 3.18 3.88 -3.96
N PRO A 670 3.29 3.06 -5.02
CA PRO A 670 3.34 1.61 -4.90
C PRO A 670 4.68 1.13 -4.28
N GLY A 671 4.69 -0.11 -3.81
CA GLY A 671 5.87 -0.77 -3.24
C GLY A 671 5.81 -0.91 -1.72
N GLN A 672 6.17 -2.09 -1.22
CA GLN A 672 6.19 -2.37 0.22
C GLN A 672 7.48 -1.87 0.88
N HIS A 673 8.62 -1.97 0.20
CA HIS A 673 9.92 -1.63 0.78
C HIS A 673 10.10 -0.12 0.91
N TYR A 674 10.46 0.31 2.13
CA TYR A 674 10.56 1.72 2.49
C TYR A 674 11.56 2.51 1.61
N CYS A 675 12.81 2.05 1.50
CA CYS A 675 13.85 2.82 0.79
C CYS A 675 13.57 2.97 -0.72
N PRO A 676 13.23 1.91 -1.48
CA PRO A 676 12.86 2.06 -2.88
C PRO A 676 11.64 2.96 -3.07
N ARG A 677 10.60 2.81 -2.24
CA ARG A 677 9.40 3.67 -2.31
C ARG A 677 9.76 5.13 -2.05
N MET A 678 10.59 5.42 -1.05
CA MET A 678 11.03 6.79 -0.76
C MET A 678 11.80 7.42 -1.92
N ALA A 679 12.67 6.65 -2.60
CA ALA A 679 13.38 7.15 -3.77
C ALA A 679 12.42 7.61 -4.88
N THR A 680 11.30 6.90 -5.09
CA THR A 680 10.28 7.30 -6.07
C THR A 680 9.53 8.59 -5.70
N MET A 681 9.55 8.99 -4.42
CA MET A 681 8.86 10.18 -3.93
C MET A 681 9.69 11.46 -4.06
N ASN A 682 11.02 11.37 -4.14
CA ASN A 682 11.92 12.53 -4.14
C ASN A 682 11.58 13.58 -5.22
N LYS A 683 11.44 13.16 -6.48
CA LYS A 683 11.08 14.05 -7.60
C LYS A 683 9.65 14.60 -7.47
N PRO A 684 8.61 13.77 -7.22
CA PRO A 684 7.26 14.26 -6.93
C PRO A 684 7.17 15.25 -5.78
N THR A 685 7.96 15.07 -4.72
CA THR A 685 8.02 16.03 -3.59
C THR A 685 8.53 17.39 -4.05
N PHE A 686 9.62 17.43 -4.84
CA PHE A 686 10.12 18.68 -5.40
C PHE A 686 9.12 19.34 -6.36
N GLN A 687 8.41 18.55 -7.17
CA GLN A 687 7.33 19.05 -8.01
C GLN A 687 6.19 19.63 -7.17
N ALA A 688 5.78 18.96 -6.10
CA ALA A 688 4.76 19.46 -5.19
C ALA A 688 5.16 20.81 -4.54
N ILE A 689 6.44 20.99 -4.19
CA ILE A 689 6.96 22.29 -3.73
C ILE A 689 6.75 23.36 -4.79
N LYS A 690 7.18 23.10 -6.04
CA LYS A 690 7.04 24.06 -7.14
C LYS A 690 5.58 24.38 -7.47
N THR A 691 4.68 23.40 -7.40
CA THR A 691 3.27 23.57 -7.73
C THR A 691 2.50 24.26 -6.61
N HIS A 692 2.65 23.82 -5.37
CA HIS A 692 1.80 24.27 -4.26
C HIS A 692 2.41 25.38 -3.41
N SER A 693 3.74 25.55 -3.40
CA SER A 693 4.42 26.54 -2.55
C SER A 693 5.71 27.10 -3.18
N PRO A 694 5.65 27.72 -4.38
CA PRO A 694 6.84 28.17 -5.11
C PRO A 694 7.64 29.27 -4.39
N HIS A 695 6.97 30.08 -3.57
CA HIS A 695 7.56 31.27 -2.92
C HIS A 695 7.30 31.32 -1.41
N LYS A 696 6.74 30.25 -0.82
CA LYS A 696 6.42 30.19 0.61
C LYS A 696 7.24 29.09 1.29
N PRO A 697 7.49 29.18 2.60
CA PRO A 697 8.23 28.16 3.34
C PRO A 697 7.58 26.77 3.23
N VAL A 698 8.40 25.73 3.08
CA VAL A 698 7.95 24.33 3.04
C VAL A 698 8.70 23.52 4.08
N LEU A 699 7.98 22.62 4.75
CA LEU A 699 8.53 21.56 5.58
C LEU A 699 8.28 20.24 4.85
N VAL A 700 9.35 19.46 4.60
CA VAL A 700 9.30 18.13 3.99
C VAL A 700 9.62 17.08 5.04
#